data_AF-S4W546-F1
#
_entry.id   AF-S4W546-F1
#
_cell.length_a   1.000
_cell.length_b   1.000
_cell.length_c   1.000
_cell.angle_alpha   90.00
_cell.angle_beta   90.00
_cell.angle_gamma   90.00
#
_symmetry.space_group_name_H-M   'P 1'
#
loop_
_entity.id
_entity.type
_entity.pdbx_description
1 polymer ?
#
loop_
_entity_poly.entity_id
_entity_poly.type
_entity_poly.pdbx_seq_one_letter_code
_entity_poly.pdbx_strand_id
1 'polypeptide(L)'
;MDDRSGWFHGADPGLYSWELAEDFNDMNGNGIWDPGENFTDADGNGVWSGPELVKGLEKRDGDYWLEPEMYEDYEPFYDYESILLTWQNVPGYNDIPFNNGGWFGLENPYYYMPSITGVGWDEGRTFGGHDNFYADSRATTDEVRVDLTSQLTDKWKLRTGFDYKYHKLNFYEVKYPWRGAGAFVQTFAEYWQDTGPDGMVLGDSGYVAADLGEGNGRWDIGEAFTDANGNGDWDEYREPEEFSAYIQNIFEVPWMVVNYGVRIDMVNYNSQIWGVPPPLQDSLGTVYSPGHPYFYSDLNNNNQWDENEEYSDIAGLARQMVFLEDSDWFYKISPRIGLSHVITDKSTFTFNYGLYYQTPIYQNVYLNTNRLEDPEELFEEGEGTVGNATMGAERTQSYSVAFNVQVGQSWAYSIGAWVKDMDQMTRYTHERSGVYSYQIARNGDYGSAKGIDLTLEWRSPLFGSQLQYTYSIAKANSEYAWASISGQYVDAPSQERLAYYDRPHDLTYYMYTMLPLGINAGVTAFYMSGYPYTPVIFRGKDPAPDSRNLNSKRGPSYRNVNLTFSKYFQTLGHRFSLGLNVFNIFDIRNAIDIYEMTGKPDDPGTYYTNYVGLPGTDPNGAGVFANLSSAYYDRPWRLSSPREINFFIRIDFN
;
A
#
# COMPACT_ATOMS: atom_id res chain seq x y z
N MET A 1 -26.63 -1.69 -21.73
CA MET A 1 -25.43 -0.86 -21.63
C MET A 1 -25.88 0.50 -22.06
N ASP A 2 -25.51 1.53 -21.32
CA ASP A 2 -25.80 2.89 -21.74
C ASP A 2 -24.96 3.16 -22.99
N ASP A 3 -25.61 3.45 -24.12
CA ASP A 3 -24.97 3.66 -25.42
C ASP A 3 -24.27 5.04 -25.51
N ARG A 4 -23.99 5.65 -24.36
CA ARG A 4 -23.43 7.01 -24.19
C ARG A 4 -21.90 7.01 -24.00
N SER A 5 -21.21 6.00 -24.50
CA SER A 5 -19.75 5.94 -24.47
C SER A 5 -19.11 6.73 -25.63
N GLY A 6 -18.95 8.03 -25.38
CA GLY A 6 -17.66 8.70 -25.59
C GLY A 6 -17.01 8.71 -26.98
N TRP A 7 -17.72 9.08 -28.07
CA TRP A 7 -17.19 9.92 -29.16
C TRP A 7 -18.28 10.16 -30.21
N PHE A 8 -18.74 11.40 -30.39
CA PHE A 8 -19.43 11.77 -31.63
C PHE A 8 -18.41 12.30 -32.64
N HIS A 9 -18.49 11.85 -33.89
CA HIS A 9 -17.53 12.18 -34.94
C HIS A 9 -17.44 13.71 -35.14
N GLY A 10 -16.36 14.33 -34.63
CA GLY A 10 -16.12 15.78 -34.70
C GLY A 10 -16.04 16.50 -33.34
N ALA A 11 -16.26 15.79 -32.22
CA ALA A 11 -16.06 16.31 -30.87
C ALA A 11 -14.58 16.63 -30.57
N ASP A 12 -14.32 17.62 -29.72
CA ASP A 12 -12.99 17.84 -29.18
C ASP A 12 -12.63 16.64 -28.27
N PRO A 13 -11.43 16.03 -28.39
CA PRO A 13 -11.14 14.85 -27.59
C PRO A 13 -11.16 15.17 -26.08
N GLY A 14 -11.97 14.44 -25.30
CA GLY A 14 -12.03 14.60 -23.84
C GLY A 14 -13.17 13.83 -23.18
N LEU A 15 -13.30 13.98 -21.86
CA LEU A 15 -14.37 13.40 -21.04
C LEU A 15 -15.64 14.25 -21.19
N TYR A 16 -16.78 13.60 -21.42
CA TYR A 16 -18.06 14.26 -21.62
C TYR A 16 -19.09 13.84 -20.57
N SER A 17 -19.84 14.80 -20.01
CA SER A 17 -20.97 14.53 -19.10
C SER A 17 -22.25 14.37 -19.91
N TRP A 18 -22.82 13.16 -19.85
CA TRP A 18 -24.07 12.81 -20.55
C TRP A 18 -25.31 12.90 -19.68
N GLU A 19 -25.16 13.15 -18.38
CA GLU A 19 -26.28 13.37 -17.46
C GLU A 19 -26.98 14.72 -17.73
N LEU A 20 -26.22 15.68 -18.27
CA LEU A 20 -26.69 17.00 -18.70
C LEU A 20 -27.21 17.01 -20.15
N ALA A 21 -26.99 15.93 -20.91
CA ALA A 21 -27.44 15.85 -22.29
C ALA A 21 -28.96 15.62 -22.33
N GLU A 22 -29.65 16.35 -23.19
CA GLU A 22 -31.07 16.15 -23.39
C GLU A 22 -31.35 14.79 -24.03
N ASP A 23 -32.33 14.06 -23.51
CA ASP A 23 -32.72 12.79 -24.09
C ASP A 23 -33.31 12.99 -25.50
N PHE A 24 -32.87 12.18 -26.44
CA PHE A 24 -33.41 12.15 -27.80
C PHE A 24 -33.84 10.76 -28.24
N ASN A 25 -34.75 10.72 -29.21
CA ASN A 25 -35.14 9.48 -29.86
C ASN A 25 -34.21 9.22 -31.05
N ASP A 26 -33.24 8.34 -30.84
CA ASP A 26 -32.38 7.83 -31.90
C ASP A 26 -33.21 7.00 -32.90
N MET A 27 -33.50 7.59 -34.06
CA MET A 27 -34.34 6.96 -35.08
C MET A 27 -33.55 6.04 -36.00
N ASN A 28 -32.22 6.16 -36.02
CA ASN A 28 -31.36 5.46 -36.97
C ASN A 28 -30.38 4.47 -36.32
N GLY A 29 -30.33 4.44 -34.98
CA GLY A 29 -29.56 3.50 -34.16
C GLY A 29 -28.07 3.80 -34.10
N ASN A 30 -27.64 5.04 -34.35
CA ASN A 30 -26.23 5.44 -34.36
C ASN A 30 -25.74 6.01 -33.02
N GLY A 31 -26.61 6.21 -32.03
CA GLY A 31 -26.28 6.79 -30.73
C GLY A 31 -25.92 8.28 -30.76
N ILE A 32 -26.21 9.01 -31.84
CA ILE A 32 -25.88 10.44 -32.00
C ILE A 32 -27.15 11.20 -32.42
N TRP A 33 -27.43 12.34 -31.78
CA TRP A 33 -28.55 13.17 -32.18
C TRP A 33 -28.33 13.77 -33.58
N ASP A 34 -29.24 13.48 -34.49
CA ASP A 34 -29.22 13.99 -35.86
C ASP A 34 -30.29 15.10 -36.10
N PRO A 35 -30.00 16.12 -36.94
CA PRO A 35 -30.98 17.13 -37.31
C PRO A 35 -32.26 16.52 -37.91
N GLY A 36 -33.36 16.60 -37.17
CA GLY A 36 -34.65 16.03 -37.53
C GLY A 36 -35.16 14.95 -36.56
N GLU A 37 -34.34 14.54 -35.59
CA GLU A 37 -34.74 13.67 -34.50
C GLU A 37 -35.42 14.45 -33.37
N ASN A 38 -36.41 13.81 -32.73
CA ASN A 38 -37.12 14.41 -31.61
C ASN A 38 -36.28 14.32 -30.34
N PHE A 39 -36.22 15.41 -29.58
CA PHE A 39 -35.54 15.48 -28.29
C PHE A 39 -36.45 16.09 -27.21
N THR A 40 -36.04 15.92 -25.96
CA THR A 40 -36.68 16.52 -24.78
C THR A 40 -36.01 17.85 -24.49
N ASP A 41 -36.68 18.94 -24.85
CA ASP A 41 -36.25 20.33 -24.59
C ASP A 41 -36.45 20.66 -23.10
N ALA A 42 -35.46 20.34 -22.28
CA ALA A 42 -35.48 20.47 -20.83
C ALA A 42 -35.25 21.92 -20.38
N ASP A 43 -34.42 22.66 -21.12
CA ASP A 43 -34.10 24.06 -20.83
C ASP A 43 -35.00 25.09 -21.55
N GLY A 44 -35.84 24.63 -22.48
CA GLY A 44 -36.85 25.43 -23.18
C GLY A 44 -36.26 26.34 -24.27
N ASN A 45 -35.03 26.08 -24.71
CA ASN A 45 -34.33 26.89 -25.70
C ASN A 45 -34.71 26.48 -27.16
N GLY A 46 -35.36 25.32 -27.34
CA GLY A 46 -35.81 24.80 -28.63
C GLY A 46 -34.71 24.21 -29.53
N VAL A 47 -33.54 23.89 -28.97
CA VAL A 47 -32.35 23.33 -29.61
C VAL A 47 -31.84 22.20 -28.71
N TRP A 48 -31.51 21.05 -29.31
CA TRP A 48 -30.94 19.94 -28.54
C TRP A 48 -29.62 20.34 -27.89
N SER A 49 -29.55 20.21 -26.57
CA SER A 49 -28.33 20.39 -25.78
C SER A 49 -27.61 19.06 -25.64
N GLY A 50 -26.47 18.94 -26.33
CA GLY A 50 -25.61 17.75 -26.28
C GLY A 50 -24.75 17.68 -25.02
N PRO A 51 -23.99 16.58 -24.83
CA PRO A 51 -23.16 16.39 -23.65
C PRO A 51 -22.05 17.45 -23.57
N GLU A 52 -21.71 17.86 -22.34
CA GLU A 52 -20.70 18.89 -22.10
C GLU A 52 -19.30 18.29 -21.96
N LEU A 53 -18.28 18.97 -22.51
CA LEU A 53 -16.87 18.61 -22.33
C LEU A 53 -16.39 18.98 -20.91
N VAL A 54 -16.23 17.97 -20.05
CA VAL A 54 -15.76 18.11 -18.66
C VAL A 54 -14.24 18.28 -18.60
N LYS A 55 -13.48 17.58 -19.45
CA LYS A 55 -12.01 17.73 -19.52
C LYS A 55 -11.46 17.31 -20.86
N GLY A 56 -10.72 18.20 -21.52
CA GLY A 56 -10.02 17.91 -22.76
C GLY A 56 -8.83 16.97 -22.55
N LEU A 57 -8.56 16.09 -23.52
CA LEU A 57 -7.40 15.21 -23.52
C LEU A 57 -6.09 15.97 -23.65
N GLU A 58 -5.07 15.52 -22.92
CA GLU A 58 -3.71 16.02 -23.09
C GLU A 58 -3.07 15.51 -24.39
N LYS A 59 -2.46 16.43 -25.14
CA LYS A 59 -1.74 16.11 -26.38
C LYS A 59 -0.26 15.85 -26.09
N ARG A 60 0.21 14.62 -26.31
CA ARG A 60 1.59 14.23 -26.05
C ARG A 60 2.14 13.34 -27.15
N ASP A 61 3.36 13.65 -27.61
CA ASP A 61 4.09 12.91 -28.63
C ASP A 61 3.36 12.75 -30.00
N GLY A 62 2.44 13.68 -30.32
CA GLY A 62 1.76 13.74 -31.62
C GLY A 62 0.31 13.24 -31.60
N ASP A 63 -0.06 12.48 -30.57
CA ASP A 63 -1.40 11.91 -30.38
C ASP A 63 -2.02 12.42 -29.06
N TYR A 64 -3.33 12.23 -28.89
CA TYR A 64 -4.03 12.52 -27.63
C TYR A 64 -3.92 11.32 -26.70
N TRP A 65 -3.63 11.55 -25.43
CA TRP A 65 -3.75 10.53 -24.38
C TRP A 65 -5.19 10.46 -23.91
N LEU A 66 -5.71 9.27 -23.64
CA LEU A 66 -7.00 9.13 -22.95
C LEU A 66 -6.83 9.58 -21.49
N GLU A 67 -7.78 10.34 -20.97
CA GLU A 67 -7.90 10.53 -19.53
C GLU A 67 -8.23 9.19 -18.86
N PRO A 68 -7.86 8.99 -17.60
CA PRO A 68 -8.10 7.73 -16.89
C PRO A 68 -9.56 7.26 -16.89
N GLU A 69 -10.50 8.21 -16.82
CA GLU A 69 -11.93 7.94 -16.83
C GLU A 69 -12.44 7.58 -18.24
N MET A 70 -11.62 7.80 -19.27
CA MET A 70 -11.88 7.48 -20.67
C MET A 70 -11.24 6.14 -21.10
N TYR A 71 -10.77 5.32 -20.16
CA TYR A 71 -10.52 3.90 -20.41
C TYR A 71 -11.84 3.16 -20.64
N GLU A 72 -12.49 3.49 -21.75
CA GLU A 72 -13.62 2.77 -22.27
C GLU A 72 -13.20 2.21 -23.63
N ASP A 73 -12.36 1.17 -23.56
CA ASP A 73 -12.45 0.12 -24.58
C ASP A 73 -12.43 -1.23 -23.87
N TYR A 74 -13.45 -1.43 -23.03
CA TYR A 74 -13.97 -2.78 -22.89
C TYR A 74 -14.69 -3.05 -24.21
N GLU A 75 -14.00 -3.60 -25.19
CA GLU A 75 -14.68 -4.23 -26.31
C GLU A 75 -15.41 -5.46 -25.73
N PRO A 76 -16.75 -5.53 -25.76
CA PRO A 76 -17.46 -6.70 -25.31
C PRO A 76 -17.00 -7.90 -26.12
N PHE A 77 -16.17 -8.75 -25.50
CA PHE A 77 -15.68 -9.94 -26.17
C PHE A 77 -16.82 -10.94 -26.33
N TYR A 78 -17.39 -10.98 -27.53
CA TYR A 78 -18.40 -11.96 -27.89
C TYR A 78 -17.72 -13.17 -28.52
N ASP A 79 -17.68 -14.29 -27.79
CA ASP A 79 -17.38 -15.60 -28.35
C ASP A 79 -18.64 -16.48 -28.46
N TYR A 80 -18.47 -17.70 -28.96
CA TYR A 80 -19.54 -18.68 -29.03
C TYR A 80 -20.25 -18.90 -27.67
N GLU A 81 -19.50 -18.91 -26.56
CA GLU A 81 -20.02 -19.23 -25.22
C GLU A 81 -20.85 -18.07 -24.62
N SER A 82 -20.44 -16.82 -24.87
CA SER A 82 -21.18 -15.62 -24.48
C SER A 82 -22.59 -15.58 -25.09
N ILE A 83 -22.72 -16.00 -26.35
CA ILE A 83 -24.00 -16.11 -27.06
C ILE A 83 -24.80 -17.30 -26.53
N LEU A 84 -24.16 -18.45 -26.30
CA LEU A 84 -24.80 -19.62 -25.71
C LEU A 84 -25.45 -19.28 -24.36
N LEU A 85 -24.73 -18.62 -23.45
CA LEU A 85 -25.22 -18.24 -22.13
C LEU A 85 -26.40 -17.28 -22.19
N THR A 86 -26.38 -16.34 -23.13
CA THR A 86 -27.47 -15.40 -23.36
C THR A 86 -28.76 -16.13 -23.77
N TRP A 87 -28.66 -17.09 -24.70
CA TRP A 87 -29.81 -17.85 -25.19
C TRP A 87 -30.29 -18.93 -24.21
N GLN A 88 -29.43 -19.48 -23.36
CA GLN A 88 -29.82 -20.42 -22.29
C GLN A 88 -30.77 -19.80 -21.26
N ASN A 89 -30.73 -18.47 -21.10
CA ASN A 89 -31.59 -17.73 -20.17
C ASN A 89 -32.91 -17.24 -20.82
N VAL A 90 -33.13 -17.47 -22.12
CA VAL A 90 -34.36 -17.08 -22.82
C VAL A 90 -35.42 -18.18 -22.69
N PRO A 91 -36.54 -17.94 -21.98
CA PRO A 91 -37.56 -18.96 -21.77
C PRO A 91 -38.23 -19.37 -23.10
N GLY A 92 -38.16 -20.67 -23.43
CA GLY A 92 -38.87 -21.25 -24.59
C GLY A 92 -38.02 -21.43 -25.85
N TYR A 93 -36.73 -21.12 -25.82
CA TYR A 93 -35.77 -21.38 -26.90
C TYR A 93 -34.82 -22.52 -26.49
N ASN A 94 -34.63 -23.52 -27.36
CA ASN A 94 -33.77 -24.67 -27.10
C ASN A 94 -32.49 -24.70 -27.95
N ASP A 95 -32.37 -23.82 -28.95
CA ASP A 95 -31.27 -23.81 -29.92
C ASP A 95 -30.80 -22.36 -30.17
N ILE A 96 -29.49 -22.20 -30.38
CA ILE A 96 -28.87 -20.90 -30.68
C ILE A 96 -29.05 -20.60 -32.18
N PRO A 97 -29.41 -19.38 -32.61
CA PRO A 97 -29.47 -19.03 -34.02
C PRO A 97 -28.11 -19.11 -34.72
N PHE A 98 -28.11 -19.55 -35.98
CA PHE A 98 -26.91 -19.64 -36.82
C PHE A 98 -26.61 -18.33 -37.52
N ASN A 99 -25.33 -17.97 -37.61
CA ASN A 99 -24.90 -16.84 -38.43
C ASN A 99 -24.81 -17.24 -39.91
N ASN A 100 -25.44 -16.45 -40.77
CA ASN A 100 -25.50 -16.64 -42.23
C ASN A 100 -24.68 -15.58 -43.00
N GLY A 101 -23.92 -14.74 -42.30
CA GLY A 101 -23.08 -13.67 -42.84
C GLY A 101 -21.74 -14.18 -43.39
N GLY A 102 -21.25 -13.55 -44.46
CA GLY A 102 -19.92 -13.82 -45.04
C GLY A 102 -19.92 -14.48 -46.44
N TRP A 103 -21.06 -14.64 -47.10
CA TRP A 103 -21.06 -15.05 -48.51
C TRP A 103 -20.62 -13.88 -49.40
N PHE A 104 -19.56 -14.10 -50.19
CA PHE A 104 -18.96 -13.14 -51.14
C PHE A 104 -18.15 -11.97 -50.57
N GLY A 105 -17.31 -12.22 -49.55
CA GLY A 105 -16.22 -11.29 -49.20
C GLY A 105 -16.64 -9.99 -48.52
N LEU A 106 -17.86 -9.94 -47.97
CA LEU A 106 -18.30 -8.90 -47.04
C LEU A 106 -17.78 -9.22 -45.63
N GLU A 107 -17.44 -8.20 -44.85
CA GLU A 107 -17.08 -8.34 -43.44
C GLU A 107 -18.20 -9.05 -42.66
N ASN A 108 -17.83 -10.00 -41.81
CA ASN A 108 -18.76 -10.73 -40.95
C ASN A 108 -18.51 -10.32 -39.49
N PRO A 109 -19.25 -9.35 -38.95
CA PRO A 109 -19.06 -8.89 -37.57
C PRO A 109 -19.44 -9.93 -36.51
N TYR A 110 -20.12 -11.02 -36.89
CA TYR A 110 -20.56 -12.10 -35.98
C TYR A 110 -19.80 -13.41 -36.20
N TYR A 111 -18.51 -13.34 -36.57
CA TYR A 111 -17.70 -14.50 -36.95
C TYR A 111 -17.57 -15.59 -35.86
N TYR A 112 -17.81 -15.23 -34.61
CA TYR A 112 -17.78 -16.09 -33.42
C TYR A 112 -19.03 -16.98 -33.25
N MET A 113 -20.18 -16.57 -33.82
CA MET A 113 -21.43 -17.34 -33.75
C MET A 113 -21.34 -18.68 -34.51
N PRO A 114 -22.13 -19.72 -34.13
CA PRO A 114 -22.10 -20.99 -34.84
C PRO A 114 -22.58 -20.82 -36.28
N SER A 115 -21.77 -21.33 -37.22
CA SER A 115 -22.14 -21.46 -38.62
C SER A 115 -23.13 -22.60 -38.84
N ILE A 116 -23.71 -22.70 -40.04
CA ILE A 116 -24.68 -23.77 -40.39
C ILE A 116 -24.11 -25.19 -40.21
N THR A 117 -22.78 -25.32 -40.20
CA THR A 117 -22.06 -26.58 -39.99
C THR A 117 -21.79 -26.88 -38.52
N GLY A 118 -22.28 -26.02 -37.60
CA GLY A 118 -22.12 -26.15 -36.15
C GLY A 118 -20.74 -25.73 -35.63
N VAL A 119 -19.92 -25.07 -36.45
CA VAL A 119 -18.61 -24.55 -36.03
C VAL A 119 -18.79 -23.12 -35.57
N GLY A 120 -18.64 -22.89 -34.26
CA GLY A 120 -18.47 -21.57 -33.64
C GLY A 120 -17.00 -21.36 -33.26
N TRP A 121 -16.62 -20.11 -33.02
CA TRP A 121 -15.25 -19.78 -32.64
C TRP A 121 -15.21 -19.43 -31.14
N ASP A 122 -14.37 -20.15 -30.41
CA ASP A 122 -14.17 -20.03 -28.96
C ASP A 122 -12.67 -19.76 -28.71
N GLU A 123 -12.36 -18.55 -28.26
CA GLU A 123 -11.00 -18.10 -27.98
C GLU A 123 -10.63 -18.31 -26.49
N GLY A 124 -11.63 -18.58 -25.64
CA GLY A 124 -11.50 -19.04 -24.26
C GLY A 124 -10.87 -18.07 -23.24
N ARG A 125 -10.25 -16.96 -23.65
CA ARG A 125 -9.68 -15.93 -22.76
C ARG A 125 -9.65 -14.55 -23.41
N THR A 126 -10.15 -13.54 -22.71
CA THR A 126 -9.92 -12.13 -23.03
C THR A 126 -8.46 -11.74 -22.75
N PHE A 127 -7.82 -11.10 -23.73
CA PHE A 127 -6.52 -10.45 -23.59
C PHE A 127 -6.74 -8.93 -23.66
N GLY A 128 -7.03 -8.31 -22.52
CA GLY A 128 -7.25 -6.87 -22.42
C GLY A 128 -7.21 -6.47 -20.95
N GLY A 129 -6.10 -5.88 -20.53
CA GLY A 129 -5.94 -5.39 -19.16
C GLY A 129 -6.75 -4.12 -18.97
N HIS A 130 -7.87 -4.23 -18.26
CA HIS A 130 -8.42 -3.13 -17.49
C HIS A 130 -7.87 -3.35 -16.08
N ASP A 131 -6.97 -2.48 -15.63
CA ASP A 131 -6.85 -2.36 -14.18
C ASP A 131 -8.15 -1.70 -13.72
N ASN A 132 -8.74 -2.22 -12.64
CA ASN A 132 -9.96 -1.65 -12.09
C ASN A 132 -9.70 -0.30 -11.41
N PHE A 133 -8.44 0.12 -11.37
CA PHE A 133 -7.93 1.29 -10.69
C PHE A 133 -7.03 2.08 -11.63
N TYR A 134 -7.19 3.39 -11.60
CA TYR A 134 -6.16 4.34 -11.97
C TYR A 134 -5.76 5.11 -10.73
N ALA A 135 -4.47 5.33 -10.51
CA ALA A 135 -3.99 6.18 -9.43
C ALA A 135 -2.80 7.03 -9.88
N ASP A 136 -2.86 8.33 -9.58
CA ASP A 136 -1.72 9.24 -9.62
C ASP A 136 -1.42 9.73 -8.19
N SER A 137 -0.13 9.84 -7.88
CA SER A 137 0.33 10.33 -6.59
C SER A 137 1.57 11.17 -6.77
N ARG A 138 1.47 12.44 -6.36
CA ARG A 138 2.54 13.42 -6.47
C ARG A 138 2.79 14.07 -5.11
N ALA A 139 4.02 13.93 -4.63
CA ALA A 139 4.51 14.63 -3.46
C ALA A 139 5.64 15.59 -3.86
N THR A 140 5.42 16.88 -3.66
CA THR A 140 6.46 17.91 -3.77
C THR A 140 6.86 18.34 -2.37
N THR A 141 8.16 18.57 -2.12
CA THR A 141 8.64 18.96 -0.80
C THR A 141 9.72 20.01 -0.94
N ASP A 142 9.49 21.15 -0.28
CA ASP A 142 10.47 22.22 -0.14
C ASP A 142 11.09 22.13 1.25
N GLU A 143 12.42 21.99 1.31
CA GLU A 143 13.18 21.84 2.56
C GLU A 143 14.14 23.02 2.76
N VAL A 144 14.03 23.69 3.91
CA VAL A 144 15.02 24.66 4.38
C VAL A 144 15.74 24.08 5.58
N ARG A 145 17.02 23.77 5.39
CA ARG A 145 17.85 23.14 6.41
C ARG A 145 19.11 23.93 6.71
N VAL A 146 19.37 24.13 8.01
CA VAL A 146 20.57 24.79 8.51
C VAL A 146 21.25 23.90 9.54
N ASP A 147 22.51 23.58 9.31
CA ASP A 147 23.37 22.85 10.25
C ASP A 147 24.59 23.70 10.62
N LEU A 148 24.78 23.95 11.91
CA LEU A 148 25.97 24.59 12.47
C LEU A 148 26.76 23.57 13.29
N THR A 149 28.04 23.43 12.99
CA THR A 149 28.98 22.63 13.80
C THR A 149 30.12 23.51 14.27
N SER A 150 30.37 23.50 15.58
CA SER A 150 31.44 24.27 16.21
C SER A 150 32.24 23.42 17.19
N GLN A 151 33.57 23.46 17.06
CA GLN A 151 34.50 22.91 18.04
C GLN A 151 34.77 23.99 19.09
N LEU A 152 34.07 23.96 20.23
CA LEU A 152 34.17 24.99 21.27
C LEU A 152 35.48 24.92 22.04
N THR A 153 35.99 23.71 22.26
CA THR A 153 37.30 23.43 22.86
C THR A 153 37.89 22.18 22.22
N ASP A 154 39.15 21.83 22.51
CA ASP A 154 39.77 20.58 22.03
C ASP A 154 39.00 19.31 22.43
N LYS A 155 38.09 19.39 23.41
CA LYS A 155 37.31 18.26 23.94
C LYS A 155 35.82 18.35 23.65
N TRP A 156 35.30 19.54 23.33
CA TRP A 156 33.86 19.81 23.19
C TRP A 156 33.52 20.21 21.77
N LYS A 157 32.66 19.41 21.14
CA LYS A 157 32.07 19.70 19.83
C LYS A 157 30.57 19.85 19.98
N LEU A 158 30.03 20.97 19.51
CA LEU A 158 28.61 21.26 19.49
C LEU A 158 28.12 21.23 18.04
N ARG A 159 26.99 20.58 17.81
CA ARG A 159 26.25 20.62 16.55
C ARG A 159 24.81 21.01 16.85
N THR A 160 24.31 22.00 16.15
CA THR A 160 22.92 22.43 16.22
C THR A 160 22.37 22.55 14.83
N GLY A 161 21.10 22.25 14.64
CA GLY A 161 20.46 22.50 13.37
C GLY A 161 18.95 22.57 13.51
N PHE A 162 18.33 23.13 12.50
CA PHE A 162 16.91 23.06 12.29
C PHE A 162 16.63 22.74 10.82
N ASP A 163 15.47 22.17 10.60
CA ASP A 163 14.98 21.69 9.33
C ASP A 163 13.47 21.97 9.31
N TYR A 164 13.04 22.77 8.34
CA TYR A 164 11.63 23.08 8.11
C TYR A 164 11.26 22.58 6.72
N LYS A 165 10.20 21.80 6.64
CA LYS A 165 9.68 21.23 5.42
C LYS A 165 8.24 21.63 5.22
N TYR A 166 7.95 21.96 3.98
CA TYR A 166 6.61 22.20 3.49
C TYR A 166 6.36 21.20 2.37
N HIS A 167 5.22 20.52 2.44
CA HIS A 167 4.84 19.49 1.51
C HIS A 167 3.63 19.94 0.71
N LYS A 168 3.55 19.49 -0.55
CA LYS A 168 2.35 19.60 -1.39
C LYS A 168 2.04 18.20 -1.91
N LEU A 169 0.98 17.62 -1.35
CA LEU A 169 0.59 16.22 -1.54
C LEU A 169 -0.69 16.15 -2.38
N ASN A 170 -0.58 15.63 -3.59
CA ASN A 170 -1.72 15.29 -4.43
C ASN A 170 -1.80 13.75 -4.53
N PHE A 171 -3.00 13.22 -4.32
CA PHE A 171 -3.36 11.84 -4.56
C PHE A 171 -4.71 11.85 -5.27
N TYR A 172 -4.80 11.09 -6.36
CA TYR A 172 -6.01 10.94 -7.14
C TYR A 172 -6.12 9.48 -7.58
N GLU A 173 -7.15 8.78 -7.11
CA GLU A 173 -7.41 7.39 -7.49
C GLU A 173 -8.86 7.25 -7.95
N VAL A 174 -9.06 6.60 -9.09
CA VAL A 174 -10.38 6.30 -9.63
C VAL A 174 -10.53 4.79 -9.73
N LYS A 175 -11.60 4.28 -9.14
CA LYS A 175 -11.98 2.88 -9.18
C LYS A 175 -13.19 2.69 -10.09
N TYR A 176 -13.08 1.71 -10.98
CA TYR A 176 -14.06 1.44 -12.04
C TYR A 176 -14.30 2.67 -12.94
N PRO A 177 -13.24 3.20 -13.60
CA PRO A 177 -13.32 4.44 -14.38
C PRO A 177 -14.44 4.43 -15.44
N TRP A 178 -14.77 3.26 -15.99
CA TRP A 178 -15.88 3.05 -16.94
C TRP A 178 -17.28 3.32 -16.38
N ARG A 179 -17.43 3.66 -15.09
CA ARG A 179 -18.71 4.10 -14.52
C ARG A 179 -18.99 5.59 -14.74
N GLY A 180 -18.09 6.35 -15.38
CA GLY A 180 -18.26 7.78 -15.61
C GLY A 180 -18.41 8.53 -14.29
N ALA A 181 -19.46 9.34 -14.15
CA ALA A 181 -19.80 10.05 -12.92
C ALA A 181 -20.02 9.12 -11.71
N GLY A 182 -20.43 7.86 -11.94
CA GLY A 182 -20.57 6.85 -10.88
C GLY A 182 -19.27 6.10 -10.52
N ALA A 183 -18.12 6.52 -11.05
CA ALA A 183 -16.83 5.96 -10.68
C ALA A 183 -16.42 6.46 -9.30
N PHE A 184 -15.92 5.56 -8.45
CA PHE A 184 -15.47 5.97 -7.12
C PHE A 184 -14.15 6.72 -7.25
N VAL A 185 -14.14 8.00 -6.87
CA VAL A 185 -12.95 8.85 -6.85
C VAL A 185 -12.50 9.07 -5.41
N GLN A 186 -11.21 8.85 -5.20
CA GLN A 186 -10.52 9.17 -3.96
C GLN A 186 -9.49 10.26 -4.23
N THR A 187 -9.55 11.35 -3.46
CA THR A 187 -8.61 12.46 -3.63
C THR A 187 -8.18 13.07 -2.30
N PHE A 188 -6.99 13.69 -2.30
CA PHE A 188 -6.55 14.54 -1.20
C PHE A 188 -7.03 15.98 -1.33
N ALA A 189 -7.79 16.32 -2.37
CA ALA A 189 -8.37 17.65 -2.53
C ALA A 189 -9.15 18.11 -1.30
N GLU A 190 -9.32 19.41 -1.21
CA GLU A 190 -10.32 20.01 -0.33
C GLU A 190 -11.72 19.55 -0.71
N TYR A 191 -12.61 19.45 0.27
CA TYR A 191 -14.00 19.09 0.00
C TYR A 191 -14.67 20.18 -0.83
N TRP A 192 -15.56 19.77 -1.72
CA TRP A 192 -16.44 20.68 -2.44
C TRP A 192 -17.83 20.09 -2.57
N GLN A 193 -18.79 20.96 -2.82
CA GLN A 193 -20.16 20.61 -3.13
C GLN A 193 -20.35 20.64 -4.64
N ASP A 194 -20.53 19.46 -5.23
CA ASP A 194 -20.81 19.24 -6.65
C ASP A 194 -22.26 19.69 -6.97
N THR A 195 -22.43 21.01 -6.99
CA THR A 195 -23.71 21.74 -7.03
C THR A 195 -23.80 22.66 -8.24
N GLY A 196 -22.73 22.71 -9.04
CA GLY A 196 -22.56 23.67 -10.11
C GLY A 196 -22.61 25.16 -9.67
N PRO A 197 -22.55 26.09 -10.63
CA PRO A 197 -22.42 27.52 -10.40
C PRO A 197 -23.59 28.17 -9.66
N ASP A 198 -24.80 27.61 -9.71
CA ASP A 198 -25.95 28.14 -8.99
C ASP A 198 -26.04 27.68 -7.52
N GLY A 199 -25.25 26.67 -7.16
CA GLY A 199 -25.12 26.15 -5.80
C GLY A 199 -26.39 25.45 -5.30
N MET A 200 -27.25 24.97 -6.19
CA MET A 200 -28.52 24.32 -5.86
C MET A 200 -28.49 22.84 -6.24
N VAL A 201 -29.07 21.99 -5.39
CA VAL A 201 -29.23 20.56 -5.69
C VAL A 201 -30.69 20.13 -5.64
N LEU A 202 -30.98 18.95 -6.19
CA LEU A 202 -32.31 18.35 -6.20
C LEU A 202 -32.92 18.29 -4.78
N GLY A 203 -33.87 19.18 -4.51
CA GLY A 203 -34.51 19.32 -3.20
C GLY A 203 -34.53 20.75 -2.66
N ASP A 204 -33.68 21.62 -3.19
CA ASP A 204 -33.63 23.02 -2.83
C ASP A 204 -34.79 23.84 -3.41
N SER A 205 -35.18 24.88 -2.68
CA SER A 205 -36.29 25.77 -3.09
C SER A 205 -35.86 26.67 -4.24
N GLY A 206 -36.09 26.23 -5.47
CA GLY A 206 -35.70 26.98 -6.66
C GLY A 206 -35.02 26.11 -7.71
N TYR A 207 -34.61 24.89 -7.34
CA TYR A 207 -34.04 23.91 -8.25
C TYR A 207 -35.04 23.57 -9.37
N VAL A 208 -34.60 23.72 -10.62
CA VAL A 208 -35.42 23.46 -11.81
C VAL A 208 -34.93 22.22 -12.57
N ALA A 209 -33.62 22.17 -12.83
CA ALA A 209 -32.90 21.10 -13.50
C ALA A 209 -31.42 21.25 -13.14
N ALA A 210 -30.62 20.22 -13.41
CA ALA A 210 -29.19 20.27 -13.15
C ALA A 210 -28.50 21.33 -14.01
N ASP A 211 -27.57 22.08 -13.43
CA ASP A 211 -26.82 23.12 -14.13
C ASP A 211 -25.39 22.67 -14.51
N LEU A 212 -24.58 23.62 -15.01
CA LEU A 212 -23.30 23.33 -15.65
C LEU A 212 -22.23 22.97 -14.62
N GLY A 213 -21.91 21.70 -14.45
CA GLY A 213 -20.91 21.24 -13.48
C GLY A 213 -21.49 20.30 -12.43
N GLU A 214 -22.80 20.39 -12.18
CA GLU A 214 -23.48 19.55 -11.19
C GLU A 214 -23.40 18.05 -11.52
N GLY A 215 -22.99 17.26 -10.52
CA GLY A 215 -22.92 15.79 -10.54
C GLY A 215 -21.75 15.23 -11.35
N ASN A 216 -20.74 16.04 -11.70
CA ASN A 216 -19.64 15.60 -12.56
C ASN A 216 -18.43 15.00 -11.80
N GLY A 217 -18.48 15.02 -10.46
CA GLY A 217 -17.44 14.49 -9.57
C GLY A 217 -16.15 15.29 -9.58
N ARG A 218 -16.20 16.59 -9.93
CA ARG A 218 -15.05 17.51 -9.99
C ARG A 218 -15.47 18.87 -9.44
N TRP A 219 -14.48 19.63 -8.98
CA TRP A 219 -14.72 21.00 -8.56
C TRP A 219 -14.75 21.93 -9.76
N ASP A 220 -15.82 22.73 -9.85
CA ASP A 220 -16.02 23.75 -10.86
C ASP A 220 -16.02 25.17 -10.27
N ILE A 221 -15.66 26.14 -11.10
CA ILE A 221 -15.61 27.55 -10.69
C ILE A 221 -17.01 28.02 -10.33
N GLY A 222 -17.21 28.36 -9.06
CA GLY A 222 -18.49 28.85 -8.52
C GLY A 222 -19.06 27.93 -7.45
N GLU A 223 -18.59 26.69 -7.39
CA GLU A 223 -19.01 25.72 -6.39
C GLU A 223 -18.47 26.05 -5.00
N ALA A 224 -19.26 25.73 -3.99
CA ALA A 224 -18.87 25.87 -2.60
C ALA A 224 -17.80 24.83 -2.25
N PHE A 225 -16.77 25.25 -1.54
CA PHE A 225 -15.70 24.37 -1.07
C PHE A 225 -15.27 24.70 0.35
N THR A 226 -14.61 23.74 0.98
CA THR A 226 -14.00 23.91 2.30
C THR A 226 -12.54 24.33 2.16
N ASP A 227 -12.26 25.61 2.40
CA ASP A 227 -10.89 26.16 2.45
C ASP A 227 -10.18 25.70 3.73
N ALA A 228 -9.53 24.54 3.67
CA ALA A 228 -8.90 23.91 4.83
C ALA A 228 -7.53 24.52 5.16
N ASN A 229 -6.90 25.22 4.23
CA ASN A 229 -5.61 25.89 4.45
C ASN A 229 -5.72 27.43 4.62
N GLY A 230 -6.91 28.00 4.43
CA GLY A 230 -7.22 29.41 4.63
C GLY A 230 -6.71 30.34 3.53
N ASN A 231 -6.45 29.84 2.32
CA ASN A 231 -5.90 30.63 1.22
C ASN A 231 -6.99 31.30 0.34
N GLY A 232 -8.26 30.90 0.50
CA GLY A 232 -9.41 31.41 -0.23
C GLY A 232 -9.62 30.83 -1.63
N ASP A 233 -8.87 29.79 -2.02
CA ASP A 233 -8.92 29.10 -3.31
C ASP A 233 -9.10 27.58 -3.07
N TRP A 234 -9.82 26.87 -3.94
CA TRP A 234 -9.92 25.41 -3.82
C TRP A 234 -8.61 24.75 -4.27
N ASP A 235 -8.12 23.81 -3.45
CA ASP A 235 -6.89 23.08 -3.75
C ASP A 235 -7.09 21.57 -3.98
N GLU A 236 -6.48 21.06 -5.05
CA GLU A 236 -6.43 19.63 -5.37
C GLU A 236 -5.42 18.83 -4.49
N TYR A 237 -4.90 19.42 -3.42
CA TYR A 237 -3.79 18.87 -2.63
C TYR A 237 -3.87 19.25 -1.15
N ARG A 238 -3.11 18.52 -0.31
CA ARG A 238 -2.89 18.87 1.12
C ARG A 238 -1.47 19.33 1.37
N GLU A 239 -1.33 20.18 2.38
CA GLU A 239 -0.09 20.89 2.66
C GLU A 239 0.44 20.70 4.09
N PRO A 240 0.89 19.49 4.47
CA PRO A 240 1.49 19.31 5.78
C PRO A 240 2.79 20.11 5.93
N GLU A 241 3.03 20.55 7.17
CA GLU A 241 4.26 21.21 7.59
C GLU A 241 5.01 20.36 8.62
N GLU A 242 6.33 20.26 8.46
CA GLU A 242 7.20 19.63 9.45
C GLU A 242 8.27 20.61 9.91
N PHE A 243 8.48 20.68 11.22
CA PHE A 243 9.60 21.40 11.81
C PHE A 243 10.39 20.48 12.72
N SER A 244 11.70 20.40 12.52
CA SER A 244 12.59 19.73 13.45
C SER A 244 13.76 20.61 13.84
N ALA A 245 14.14 20.52 15.11
CA ALA A 245 15.33 21.21 15.63
C ALA A 245 16.09 20.28 16.55
N TYR A 246 17.41 20.38 16.52
CA TYR A 246 18.24 19.52 17.35
C TYR A 246 19.48 20.22 17.88
N ILE A 247 19.91 19.76 19.05
CA ILE A 247 21.19 20.07 19.66
C ILE A 247 21.88 18.76 19.97
N GLN A 248 23.13 18.64 19.53
CA GLN A 248 23.99 17.48 19.73
C GLN A 248 25.33 17.96 20.26
N ASN A 249 25.84 17.25 21.25
CA ASN A 249 27.12 17.52 21.86
C ASN A 249 27.96 16.24 21.85
N ILE A 250 29.23 16.41 21.52
CA ILE A 250 30.23 15.36 21.63
C ILE A 250 31.31 15.88 22.58
N PHE A 251 31.50 15.13 23.66
CA PHE A 251 32.61 15.31 24.58
C PHE A 251 33.61 14.18 24.41
N GLU A 252 34.85 14.51 24.04
CA GLU A 252 35.89 13.54 23.74
C GLU A 252 37.10 13.73 24.65
N VAL A 253 37.51 12.64 25.29
CA VAL A 253 38.75 12.49 26.04
C VAL A 253 39.42 11.17 25.66
N PRO A 254 40.74 10.98 25.87
CA PRO A 254 41.48 9.81 25.36
C PRO A 254 40.91 8.43 25.74
N TRP A 255 40.16 8.35 26.84
CA TRP A 255 39.58 7.12 27.37
C TRP A 255 38.05 7.04 27.21
N MET A 256 37.39 8.09 26.71
CA MET A 256 35.93 8.14 26.61
C MET A 256 35.42 9.18 25.62
N VAL A 257 34.39 8.81 24.88
CA VAL A 257 33.56 9.70 24.06
C VAL A 257 32.14 9.63 24.58
N VAL A 258 31.56 10.78 24.89
CA VAL A 258 30.15 10.92 25.26
C VAL A 258 29.46 11.71 24.16
N ASN A 259 28.43 11.13 23.57
CA ASN A 259 27.51 11.83 22.69
C ASN A 259 26.20 12.02 23.46
N TYR A 260 25.68 13.23 23.51
CA TYR A 260 24.32 13.46 23.96
C TYR A 260 23.65 14.45 23.03
N GLY A 261 22.37 14.22 22.74
CA GLY A 261 21.60 15.11 21.92
C GLY A 261 20.12 15.03 22.24
N VAL A 262 19.43 16.11 21.92
CA VAL A 262 17.98 16.18 21.98
C VAL A 262 17.52 16.76 20.65
N ARG A 263 16.51 16.14 20.08
CA ARG A 263 15.81 16.62 18.89
C ARG A 263 14.34 16.81 19.25
N ILE A 264 13.74 17.89 18.77
CA ILE A 264 12.29 18.07 18.74
C ILE A 264 11.84 17.90 17.30
N ASP A 265 10.76 17.18 17.11
CA ASP A 265 10.09 16.94 15.84
C ASP A 265 8.65 17.41 15.99
N MET A 266 8.18 18.27 15.09
CA MET A 266 6.85 18.85 15.08
C MET A 266 6.23 18.65 13.71
N VAL A 267 4.94 18.35 13.66
CA VAL A 267 4.18 18.19 12.42
C VAL A 267 2.81 18.84 12.58
N ASN A 268 2.37 19.55 11.56
CA ASN A 268 0.98 19.93 11.37
C ASN A 268 0.51 19.30 10.06
N TYR A 269 -0.63 18.61 10.08
CA TYR A 269 -1.18 17.98 8.89
C TYR A 269 -2.02 18.95 8.05
N ASN A 270 -2.40 20.12 8.57
CA ASN A 270 -3.23 21.12 7.88
C ASN A 270 -4.47 20.45 7.23
N SER A 271 -5.25 19.74 8.06
CA SER A 271 -6.44 19.03 7.62
C SER A 271 -7.50 19.04 8.71
N GLN A 272 -8.76 18.91 8.28
CA GLN A 272 -9.90 18.82 9.17
C GLN A 272 -10.11 17.42 9.72
N ILE A 273 -10.79 17.38 10.86
CA ILE A 273 -11.10 16.19 11.64
C ILE A 273 -12.50 16.37 12.21
N TRP A 274 -13.27 15.30 12.36
CA TRP A 274 -14.52 15.38 13.11
C TRP A 274 -14.32 15.94 14.51
N GLY A 275 -15.10 16.95 14.84
CA GLY A 275 -15.08 17.66 16.10
C GLY A 275 -16.18 17.22 17.06
N VAL A 276 -16.06 17.67 18.30
CA VAL A 276 -17.05 17.51 19.35
C VAL A 276 -17.91 18.79 19.42
N PRO A 277 -19.24 18.71 19.60
CA PRO A 277 -20.08 19.90 19.70
C PRO A 277 -19.67 20.78 20.90
N PRO A 278 -19.74 22.12 20.79
CA PRO A 278 -19.22 23.05 21.82
C PRO A 278 -19.66 22.75 23.26
N PRO A 279 -20.91 22.31 23.55
CA PRO A 279 -21.32 21.94 24.91
C PRO A 279 -20.58 20.74 25.52
N LEU A 280 -19.99 19.88 24.68
CA LEU A 280 -19.23 18.69 25.09
C LEU A 280 -17.72 18.90 25.04
N GLN A 281 -17.25 20.03 24.47
CA GLN A 281 -15.84 20.38 24.46
C GLN A 281 -15.36 20.72 25.87
N ASP A 282 -14.15 20.28 26.21
CA ASP A 282 -13.51 20.61 27.48
C ASP A 282 -12.24 21.45 27.31
N SER A 283 -11.82 22.09 28.41
CA SER A 283 -10.58 22.88 28.46
C SER A 283 -9.30 22.03 28.47
N LEU A 284 -9.42 20.70 28.35
CA LEU A 284 -8.33 19.72 28.43
C LEU A 284 -8.01 19.08 27.06
N GLY A 285 -8.71 19.47 25.99
CA GLY A 285 -8.40 19.07 24.61
C GLY A 285 -9.39 18.10 23.97
N THR A 286 -10.59 17.90 24.54
CA THR A 286 -11.68 17.15 23.90
C THR A 286 -12.38 17.99 22.83
N VAL A 287 -11.62 18.47 21.85
CA VAL A 287 -12.17 19.19 20.68
C VAL A 287 -12.35 18.23 19.50
N TYR A 288 -11.52 17.19 19.43
CA TYR A 288 -11.55 16.19 18.36
C TYR A 288 -12.34 14.94 18.76
N SER A 289 -13.11 14.42 17.79
CA SER A 289 -13.85 13.17 17.84
C SER A 289 -13.46 12.26 16.66
N PRO A 290 -12.17 11.86 16.53
CA PRO A 290 -11.72 11.10 15.37
C PRO A 290 -12.48 9.78 15.30
N GLY A 291 -13.24 9.54 14.24
CA GLY A 291 -14.00 8.30 14.10
C GLY A 291 -15.34 8.26 14.84
N HIS A 292 -15.87 9.41 15.26
CA HIS A 292 -17.27 9.56 15.66
C HIS A 292 -17.77 10.94 15.21
N PRO A 293 -18.45 11.06 14.05
CA PRO A 293 -19.00 12.33 13.59
C PRO A 293 -20.15 12.78 14.48
N TYR A 294 -20.20 14.07 14.78
CA TYR A 294 -21.35 14.74 15.37
C TYR A 294 -21.99 15.63 14.31
N PHE A 295 -23.31 15.69 14.34
CA PHE A 295 -24.14 16.40 13.39
C PHE A 295 -24.90 17.53 14.07
N TYR A 296 -25.19 18.61 13.35
CA TYR A 296 -26.11 19.67 13.77
C TYR A 296 -27.09 20.06 12.66
N SER A 297 -28.20 20.67 13.04
CA SER A 297 -29.23 21.16 12.12
C SER A 297 -29.01 22.64 11.84
N ASP A 298 -28.51 22.98 10.66
CA ASP A 298 -28.36 24.37 10.22
C ASP A 298 -29.69 24.90 9.66
N LEU A 299 -30.50 25.49 10.53
CA LEU A 299 -31.84 25.96 10.15
C LEU A 299 -31.82 27.33 9.48
N ASN A 300 -30.74 28.09 9.66
CA ASN A 300 -30.61 29.45 9.18
C ASN A 300 -29.61 29.61 8.01
N ASN A 301 -28.98 28.51 7.59
CA ASN A 301 -28.03 28.38 6.50
C ASN A 301 -26.79 29.28 6.68
N ASN A 302 -26.24 29.33 7.89
CA ASN A 302 -25.02 30.08 8.19
C ASN A 302 -23.76 29.20 8.31
N ASN A 303 -23.87 27.88 8.14
CA ASN A 303 -22.82 26.88 8.29
C ASN A 303 -22.14 26.92 9.67
N GLN A 304 -22.85 27.34 10.72
CA GLN A 304 -22.35 27.41 12.09
C GLN A 304 -23.43 26.94 13.05
N TRP A 305 -23.04 26.07 14.00
CA TRP A 305 -23.98 25.65 15.04
C TRP A 305 -24.32 26.80 15.98
N ASP A 306 -25.60 27.14 16.06
CA ASP A 306 -26.13 28.08 17.04
C ASP A 306 -26.72 27.36 18.27
N GLU A 307 -26.71 28.01 19.45
CA GLU A 307 -27.24 27.40 20.70
C GLU A 307 -28.72 26.97 20.60
N ASN A 308 -29.48 27.53 19.66
CA ASN A 308 -30.88 27.19 19.41
C ASN A 308 -31.08 26.07 18.37
N GLU A 309 -30.01 25.48 17.87
CA GLU A 309 -30.03 24.39 16.89
C GLU A 309 -29.75 23.04 17.55
N GLU A 310 -30.40 22.00 17.04
CA GLU A 310 -30.26 20.65 17.56
C GLU A 310 -28.95 20.02 17.07
N TYR A 311 -28.30 19.23 17.93
CA TYR A 311 -27.15 18.40 17.57
C TYR A 311 -27.37 16.94 17.99
N SER A 312 -26.75 16.02 17.25
CA SER A 312 -26.93 14.56 17.40
C SER A 312 -25.65 13.82 17.01
N ASP A 313 -25.41 12.65 17.59
CA ASP A 313 -24.37 11.69 17.16
C ASP A 313 -24.90 10.65 16.16
N ILE A 314 -26.17 10.80 15.75
CA ILE A 314 -26.87 9.97 14.77
C ILE A 314 -27.35 10.89 13.64
N ALA A 315 -27.06 10.48 12.41
CA ALA A 315 -27.52 11.15 11.21
C ALA A 315 -29.06 11.13 11.05
N GLY A 316 -29.59 12.11 10.33
CA GLY A 316 -31.02 12.31 10.06
C GLY A 316 -31.61 13.62 10.61
N LEU A 317 -30.78 14.63 10.89
CA LEU A 317 -31.27 15.98 11.21
C LEU A 317 -31.74 16.72 9.93
N ALA A 318 -32.62 17.71 10.09
CA ALA A 318 -33.01 18.57 8.97
C ALA A 318 -31.86 19.53 8.64
N ARG A 319 -31.47 19.66 7.35
CA ARG A 319 -30.32 20.48 6.92
C ARG A 319 -29.07 20.17 7.75
N GLN A 320 -28.73 18.89 7.74
CA GLN A 320 -27.66 18.34 8.55
C GLN A 320 -26.30 18.85 8.10
N MET A 321 -25.49 19.28 9.06
CA MET A 321 -24.07 19.62 8.89
C MET A 321 -23.24 18.87 9.93
N VAL A 322 -21.92 18.76 9.70
CA VAL A 322 -21.00 18.02 10.57
C VAL A 322 -20.10 18.97 11.34
N PHE A 323 -19.79 18.64 12.61
CA PHE A 323 -18.75 19.35 13.35
C PHE A 323 -17.37 18.95 12.83
N LEU A 324 -16.61 19.93 12.34
CA LEU A 324 -15.22 19.78 11.90
C LEU A 324 -14.31 20.72 12.69
N GLU A 325 -13.10 20.27 12.95
CA GLU A 325 -12.04 21.02 13.62
C GLU A 325 -10.71 20.82 12.88
N ASP A 326 -9.92 21.88 12.74
CA ASP A 326 -8.62 21.83 12.08
C ASP A 326 -7.56 21.17 12.97
N SER A 327 -6.63 20.44 12.36
CA SER A 327 -5.54 19.77 13.09
C SER A 327 -4.54 20.76 13.69
N ASP A 328 -4.22 20.58 14.98
CA ASP A 328 -3.14 21.31 15.64
C ASP A 328 -1.73 20.76 15.34
N TRP A 329 -0.71 21.53 15.74
CA TRP A 329 0.69 21.09 15.76
C TRP A 329 0.93 19.98 16.79
N PHE A 330 1.39 18.82 16.34
CA PHE A 330 1.87 17.72 17.17
C PHE A 330 3.38 17.81 17.34
N TYR A 331 3.90 17.56 18.54
CA TYR A 331 5.34 17.54 18.80
C TYR A 331 5.81 16.31 19.59
N LYS A 332 7.04 15.89 19.34
CA LYS A 332 7.74 14.81 20.04
C LYS A 332 9.18 15.21 20.33
N ILE A 333 9.70 14.74 21.46
CA ILE A 333 11.08 15.04 21.91
C ILE A 333 11.89 13.74 21.94
N SER A 334 12.98 13.71 21.20
CA SER A 334 13.85 12.57 20.94
C SER A 334 15.23 12.73 21.63
N PRO A 335 15.38 12.39 22.92
CA PRO A 335 16.68 12.35 23.57
C PRO A 335 17.52 11.15 23.10
N ARG A 336 18.84 11.36 22.98
CA ARG A 336 19.82 10.33 22.57
C ARG A 336 21.09 10.49 23.38
N ILE A 337 21.62 9.37 23.88
CA ILE A 337 22.85 9.32 24.65
C ILE A 337 23.67 8.13 24.16
N GLY A 338 24.91 8.41 23.75
CA GLY A 338 25.92 7.42 23.40
C GLY A 338 27.14 7.57 24.31
N LEU A 339 27.66 6.45 24.79
CA LEU A 339 28.88 6.39 25.59
C LEU A 339 29.81 5.38 24.92
N SER A 340 31.02 5.79 24.55
CA SER A 340 32.08 4.90 24.11
C SER A 340 33.26 5.03 25.06
N HIS A 341 33.56 3.97 25.81
CA HIS A 341 34.69 3.91 26.74
C HIS A 341 35.80 3.06 26.14
N VAL A 342 36.99 3.65 25.99
CA VAL A 342 38.20 2.95 25.57
C VAL A 342 38.82 2.31 26.82
N ILE A 343 38.72 0.99 26.91
CA ILE A 343 39.24 0.22 28.06
C ILE A 343 40.74 -0.03 27.86
N THR A 344 41.14 -0.35 26.64
CA THR A 344 42.54 -0.43 26.21
C THR A 344 42.70 0.11 24.78
N ASP A 345 43.92 0.20 24.28
CA ASP A 345 44.23 0.49 22.87
C ASP A 345 43.55 -0.44 21.85
N LYS A 346 43.01 -1.57 22.32
CA LYS A 346 42.41 -2.65 21.52
C LYS A 346 41.02 -3.06 21.98
N SER A 347 40.46 -2.42 23.00
CA SER A 347 39.14 -2.79 23.53
C SER A 347 38.30 -1.57 23.82
N THR A 348 37.07 -1.60 23.32
CA THR A 348 36.09 -0.52 23.45
C THR A 348 34.77 -1.07 23.92
N PHE A 349 34.18 -0.41 24.91
CA PHE A 349 32.82 -0.63 25.34
C PHE A 349 31.94 0.51 24.81
N THR A 350 30.82 0.19 24.18
CA THR A 350 29.86 1.17 23.70
C THR A 350 28.49 0.91 24.31
N PHE A 351 27.83 1.96 24.77
CA PHE A 351 26.44 1.95 25.20
C PHE A 351 25.69 3.03 24.43
N ASN A 352 24.50 2.74 23.93
CA ASN A 352 23.62 3.73 23.35
C ASN A 352 22.20 3.56 23.88
N TYR A 353 21.58 4.69 24.18
CA TYR A 353 20.16 4.83 24.46
C TYR A 353 19.60 5.92 23.55
N GLY A 354 18.42 5.69 22.99
CA GLY A 354 17.75 6.71 22.19
C GLY A 354 16.25 6.48 22.09
N LEU A 355 15.53 7.60 22.04
CA LEU A 355 14.14 7.66 21.63
C LEU A 355 14.07 8.09 20.17
N TYR A 356 13.29 7.35 19.39
CA TYR A 356 13.09 7.58 17.97
C TYR A 356 11.60 7.70 17.70
N TYR A 357 11.25 8.64 16.83
CA TYR A 357 9.88 8.81 16.36
C TYR A 357 9.85 8.72 14.84
N GLN A 358 8.76 8.17 14.32
CA GLN A 358 8.48 8.09 12.90
C GLN A 358 7.07 8.64 12.66
N THR A 359 6.96 9.64 11.80
CA THR A 359 5.65 10.18 11.40
C THR A 359 4.84 9.08 10.70
N PRO A 360 3.51 9.06 10.91
CA PRO A 360 2.65 8.10 10.23
C PRO A 360 2.70 8.33 8.72
N ILE A 361 2.34 7.30 7.95
CA ILE A 361 2.22 7.40 6.51
C ILE A 361 1.05 8.36 6.21
N TYR A 362 1.29 9.39 5.38
CA TYR A 362 0.27 10.42 5.08
C TYR A 362 -1.03 9.85 4.50
N GLN A 363 -0.99 8.73 3.78
CA GLN A 363 -2.21 8.03 3.37
C GLN A 363 -3.13 7.74 4.56
N ASN A 364 -2.60 7.28 5.71
CA ASN A 364 -3.41 6.99 6.89
C ASN A 364 -3.96 8.27 7.56
N VAL A 365 -3.44 9.44 7.18
CA VAL A 365 -3.88 10.75 7.66
C VAL A 365 -4.97 11.32 6.75
N TYR A 366 -4.78 11.28 5.42
CA TYR A 366 -5.63 11.96 4.43
C TYR A 366 -6.58 11.05 3.64
N LEU A 367 -6.60 9.74 3.89
CA LEU A 367 -7.53 8.83 3.20
C LEU A 367 -8.98 9.27 3.47
N ASN A 368 -9.76 9.50 2.42
CA ASN A 368 -11.17 9.91 2.50
C ASN A 368 -11.41 11.19 3.32
N THR A 369 -10.40 12.05 3.52
CA THR A 369 -10.60 13.30 4.27
C THR A 369 -11.35 14.37 3.47
N ASN A 370 -11.46 14.19 2.16
CA ASN A 370 -12.25 15.04 1.25
C ASN A 370 -13.75 14.73 1.29
N ARG A 371 -14.23 13.87 2.20
CA ARG A 371 -15.64 13.45 2.34
C ARG A 371 -16.08 13.46 3.81
N LEU A 372 -15.41 14.24 4.66
CA LEU A 372 -15.72 14.28 6.10
C LEU A 372 -17.00 15.07 6.38
N GLU A 373 -17.34 15.97 5.48
CA GLU A 373 -18.52 16.83 5.47
C GLU A 373 -19.80 16.04 5.20
N ASP A 374 -19.74 14.96 4.40
CA ASP A 374 -20.82 13.98 4.23
C ASP A 374 -20.40 12.56 4.66
N PRO A 375 -20.50 12.25 5.97
CA PRO A 375 -20.21 10.93 6.49
C PRO A 375 -21.16 9.84 5.95
N GLU A 376 -22.41 10.16 5.59
CA GLU A 376 -23.36 9.16 5.13
C GLU A 376 -22.92 8.60 3.77
N GLU A 377 -22.58 9.49 2.84
CA GLU A 377 -22.02 9.16 1.53
C GLU A 377 -20.70 8.38 1.66
N LEU A 378 -19.79 8.85 2.52
CA LEU A 378 -18.52 8.19 2.83
C LEU A 378 -18.69 6.74 3.31
N PHE A 379 -19.72 6.46 4.12
CA PHE A 379 -19.96 5.13 4.67
C PHE A 379 -20.74 4.21 3.73
N GLU A 380 -21.58 4.75 2.85
CA GLU A 380 -22.36 3.99 1.89
C GLU A 380 -21.54 3.58 0.67
N GLU A 381 -20.71 4.51 0.17
CA GLU A 381 -19.97 4.32 -1.08
C GLU A 381 -18.50 3.98 -0.87
N GLY A 382 -17.92 4.38 0.25
CA GLY A 382 -16.53 4.09 0.58
C GLY A 382 -16.31 2.64 1.04
N GLU A 383 -15.06 2.19 0.99
CA GLU A 383 -14.64 0.94 1.68
C GLU A 383 -14.67 1.07 3.22
N GLY A 384 -15.34 2.11 3.75
CA GLY A 384 -15.49 2.39 5.17
C GLY A 384 -14.15 2.58 5.86
N THR A 385 -13.17 3.23 5.23
CA THR A 385 -11.84 3.50 5.83
C THR A 385 -11.59 4.99 5.84
N VAL A 386 -11.27 5.57 6.99
CA VAL A 386 -11.13 7.02 7.16
C VAL A 386 -9.75 7.33 7.74
N GLY A 387 -9.11 8.35 7.17
CA GLY A 387 -7.87 8.92 7.64
C GLY A 387 -8.05 9.62 9.00
N ASN A 388 -6.94 9.95 9.65
CA ASN A 388 -6.98 10.62 10.93
C ASN A 388 -5.80 11.58 11.13
N ALA A 389 -6.09 12.89 11.06
CA ALA A 389 -5.10 13.92 11.33
C ALA A 389 -4.79 14.14 12.82
N THR A 390 -5.35 13.36 13.76
CA THR A 390 -4.85 13.31 15.15
C THR A 390 -3.74 12.29 15.36
N MET A 391 -3.27 11.63 14.30
CA MET A 391 -2.27 10.58 14.43
C MET A 391 -0.91 11.15 14.88
N GLY A 392 -0.41 10.63 15.98
CA GLY A 392 0.93 10.93 16.47
C GLY A 392 2.00 10.06 15.79
N ALA A 393 3.25 10.51 15.88
CA ALA A 393 4.39 9.71 15.44
C ALA A 393 4.55 8.44 16.30
N GLU A 394 4.86 7.32 15.64
CA GLU A 394 5.20 6.04 16.25
C GLU A 394 6.50 6.15 17.03
N ARG A 395 6.61 5.48 18.18
CA ARG A 395 7.75 5.65 19.10
C ARG A 395 8.53 4.35 19.24
N THR A 396 9.85 4.44 19.09
CA THR A 396 10.80 3.36 19.37
C THR A 396 11.80 3.77 20.43
N GLN A 397 11.82 3.04 21.54
CA GLN A 397 12.81 3.13 22.60
C GLN A 397 13.90 2.09 22.36
N SER A 398 15.15 2.49 22.16
CA SER A 398 16.24 1.56 21.87
C SER A 398 17.36 1.66 22.92
N TYR A 399 17.77 0.49 23.42
CA TYR A 399 18.93 0.30 24.26
C TYR A 399 19.90 -0.63 23.56
N SER A 400 21.19 -0.31 23.55
CA SER A 400 22.22 -1.19 23.00
C SER A 400 23.51 -1.09 23.81
N VAL A 401 24.19 -2.22 23.94
CA VAL A 401 25.53 -2.34 24.52
C VAL A 401 26.35 -3.18 23.56
N ALA A 402 27.60 -2.80 23.30
CA ALA A 402 28.53 -3.64 22.57
C ALA A 402 29.93 -3.57 23.17
N PHE A 403 30.65 -4.68 23.04
CA PHE A 403 32.02 -4.83 23.48
C PHE A 403 32.86 -5.32 22.32
N ASN A 404 33.82 -4.49 21.89
CA ASN A 404 34.70 -4.80 20.76
C ASN A 404 36.11 -5.02 21.29
N VAL A 405 36.76 -6.10 20.87
CA VAL A 405 38.13 -6.45 21.27
C VAL A 405 38.93 -6.91 20.07
N GLN A 406 40.10 -6.32 19.90
CA GLN A 406 41.13 -6.79 19.00
C GLN A 406 42.16 -7.64 19.78
N VAL A 407 42.43 -8.84 19.27
CA VAL A 407 43.41 -9.78 19.83
C VAL A 407 44.59 -9.92 18.87
N GLY A 408 45.75 -9.42 19.28
CA GLY A 408 46.95 -9.41 18.44
C GLY A 408 46.79 -8.50 17.22
N GLN A 409 47.25 -8.96 16.05
CA GLN A 409 47.17 -8.25 14.77
C GLN A 409 46.17 -8.87 13.79
N SER A 410 45.56 -9.99 14.17
CA SER A 410 44.82 -10.84 13.22
C SER A 410 43.40 -11.15 13.62
N TRP A 411 43.01 -11.00 14.89
CA TRP A 411 41.67 -11.35 15.34
C TRP A 411 40.96 -10.14 15.93
N ALA A 412 39.67 -10.03 15.67
CA ALA A 412 38.79 -9.11 16.39
C ALA A 412 37.46 -9.81 16.66
N TYR A 413 36.84 -9.53 17.79
CA TYR A 413 35.48 -9.95 18.06
C TYR A 413 34.66 -8.82 18.64
N SER A 414 33.36 -8.83 18.33
CA SER A 414 32.36 -7.92 18.85
C SER A 414 31.22 -8.73 19.43
N ILE A 415 30.77 -8.37 20.62
CA ILE A 415 29.58 -8.92 21.24
C ILE A 415 28.66 -7.74 21.57
N GLY A 416 27.49 -7.71 20.95
CA GLY A 416 26.45 -6.71 21.14
C GLY A 416 25.19 -7.32 21.76
N ALA A 417 24.48 -6.54 22.56
CA ALA A 417 23.13 -6.86 23.00
C ALA A 417 22.26 -5.61 22.82
N TRP A 418 21.03 -5.81 22.35
CA TRP A 418 20.10 -4.71 22.09
C TRP A 418 18.67 -5.09 22.47
N VAL A 419 17.91 -4.09 22.87
CA VAL A 419 16.49 -4.18 23.19
C VAL A 419 15.80 -2.95 22.59
N LYS A 420 14.71 -3.18 21.90
CA LYS A 420 13.83 -2.20 21.29
C LYS A 420 12.42 -2.42 21.81
N ASP A 421 11.80 -1.36 22.29
CA ASP A 421 10.41 -1.32 22.70
C ASP A 421 9.69 -0.31 21.80
N MET A 422 8.61 -0.74 21.15
CA MET A 422 7.88 -0.02 20.12
C MET A 422 6.45 0.18 20.58
N ASP A 423 5.98 1.41 20.57
CA ASP A 423 4.62 1.76 20.98
C ASP A 423 4.06 2.88 20.11
N GLN A 424 2.75 3.13 20.23
CA GLN A 424 2.02 4.08 19.38
C GLN A 424 2.11 3.69 17.89
N MET A 425 2.27 2.41 17.56
CA MET A 425 2.24 1.94 16.17
C MET A 425 0.83 2.09 15.59
N THR A 426 0.79 2.33 14.29
CA THR A 426 -0.45 2.55 13.54
C THR A 426 -1.33 1.28 13.50
N ARG A 427 -2.63 1.46 13.71
CA ARG A 427 -3.66 0.43 13.70
C ARG A 427 -4.95 0.97 13.10
N TYR A 428 -5.71 0.16 12.37
CA TYR A 428 -7.11 0.46 12.08
C TYR A 428 -8.05 -0.09 13.15
N THR A 429 -8.87 0.78 13.71
CA THR A 429 -9.92 0.46 14.69
C THR A 429 -11.28 0.54 14.02
N HIS A 430 -12.16 -0.42 14.31
CA HIS A 430 -13.53 -0.41 13.81
C HIS A 430 -14.39 0.49 14.67
N GLU A 431 -15.08 1.41 14.03
CA GLU A 431 -16.04 2.31 14.64
C GLU A 431 -17.42 2.11 13.99
N ARG A 432 -18.44 2.58 14.70
CA ARG A 432 -19.82 2.49 14.25
C ARG A 432 -20.50 3.83 14.50
N SER A 433 -21.21 4.33 13.49
CA SER A 433 -22.12 5.47 13.61
C SER A 433 -23.50 5.05 13.10
N GLY A 434 -24.50 5.03 13.98
CA GLY A 434 -25.85 4.58 13.64
C GLY A 434 -25.91 3.17 13.02
N VAL A 435 -26.29 3.08 11.76
CA VAL A 435 -26.36 1.83 10.97
C VAL A 435 -25.07 1.50 10.23
N TYR A 436 -24.17 2.48 10.10
CA TYR A 436 -22.94 2.37 9.35
C TYR A 436 -21.77 1.87 10.22
N SER A 437 -20.88 1.10 9.59
CA SER A 437 -19.64 0.62 10.21
C SER A 437 -18.46 0.96 9.32
N TYR A 438 -17.40 1.48 9.93
CA TYR A 438 -16.20 1.90 9.22
C TYR A 438 -14.98 1.71 10.12
N GLN A 439 -13.82 2.13 9.61
CA GLN A 439 -12.52 1.91 10.19
C GLN A 439 -11.77 3.23 10.17
N ILE A 440 -11.04 3.50 11.25
CA ILE A 440 -10.22 4.71 11.36
C ILE A 440 -8.79 4.35 11.75
N ALA A 441 -7.84 5.04 11.12
CA ALA A 441 -6.44 4.94 11.50
C ALA A 441 -6.19 5.59 12.87
N ARG A 442 -5.58 4.86 13.80
CA ARG A 442 -5.23 5.33 15.15
C ARG A 442 -3.90 4.75 15.60
N ASN A 443 -3.20 5.43 16.50
CA ASN A 443 -2.05 4.85 17.19
C ASN A 443 -2.53 3.95 18.34
N GLY A 444 -2.05 2.71 18.40
CA GLY A 444 -2.43 1.81 19.49
C GLY A 444 -1.69 0.48 19.53
N ASP A 445 -1.05 0.08 18.45
CA ASP A 445 -0.28 -1.15 18.42
C ASP A 445 1.10 -0.97 19.10
N TYR A 446 1.64 -2.09 19.56
CA TYR A 446 2.88 -2.14 20.33
C TYR A 446 3.63 -3.45 20.09
N GLY A 447 4.94 -3.42 20.29
CA GLY A 447 5.80 -4.57 20.02
C GLY A 447 7.17 -4.42 20.66
N SER A 448 7.88 -5.53 20.73
CA SER A 448 9.21 -5.59 21.34
C SER A 448 10.15 -6.43 20.48
N ALA A 449 11.40 -6.00 20.37
CA ALA A 449 12.45 -6.76 19.70
C ALA A 449 13.73 -6.73 20.53
N LYS A 450 14.37 -7.87 20.70
CA LYS A 450 15.65 -7.96 21.43
C LYS A 450 16.57 -8.96 20.79
N GLY A 451 17.87 -8.75 20.92
CA GLY A 451 18.84 -9.67 20.37
C GLY A 451 20.25 -9.52 20.93
N ILE A 452 21.07 -10.49 20.55
CA ILE A 452 22.49 -10.57 20.83
C ILE A 452 23.19 -10.80 19.49
N ASP A 453 24.16 -9.94 19.20
CA ASP A 453 24.99 -10.00 18.01
C ASP A 453 26.40 -10.44 18.39
N LEU A 454 26.96 -11.37 17.63
CA LEU A 454 28.34 -11.80 17.72
C LEU A 454 28.98 -11.64 16.35
N THR A 455 30.08 -10.91 16.30
CA THR A 455 30.95 -10.85 15.13
C THR A 455 32.33 -11.33 15.50
N LEU A 456 32.91 -12.21 14.69
CA LEU A 456 34.27 -12.69 14.83
C LEU A 456 34.98 -12.50 13.50
N GLU A 457 36.04 -11.72 13.51
CA GLU A 457 36.88 -11.43 12.35
C GLU A 457 38.26 -12.06 12.54
N TRP A 458 38.74 -12.70 11.48
CA TRP A 458 40.12 -13.15 11.38
C TRP A 458 40.71 -12.65 10.07
N ARG A 459 41.76 -11.84 10.17
CA ARG A 459 42.52 -11.30 9.04
C ARG A 459 44.00 -11.67 9.10
N SER A 460 44.50 -12.13 7.97
CA SER A 460 45.89 -12.49 7.70
C SER A 460 46.22 -12.09 6.25
N PRO A 461 47.50 -11.92 5.86
CA PRO A 461 47.85 -11.52 4.50
C PRO A 461 47.28 -12.42 3.37
N LEU A 462 47.09 -13.71 3.64
CA LEU A 462 46.61 -14.69 2.64
C LEU A 462 45.20 -15.22 2.92
N PHE A 463 44.58 -14.79 4.02
CA PHE A 463 43.33 -15.35 4.52
C PHE A 463 42.54 -14.26 5.23
N GLY A 464 41.27 -14.13 4.93
CA GLY A 464 40.37 -13.38 5.79
C GLY A 464 39.04 -14.08 5.92
N SER A 465 38.44 -13.96 7.09
CA SER A 465 37.17 -14.57 7.42
C SER A 465 36.42 -13.72 8.41
N GLN A 466 35.10 -13.75 8.31
CA GLN A 466 34.21 -13.17 9.29
C GLN A 466 33.03 -14.10 9.50
N LEU A 467 32.67 -14.25 10.77
CA LEU A 467 31.48 -14.93 11.23
C LEU A 467 30.60 -13.90 11.91
N GLN A 468 29.38 -13.74 11.44
CA GLN A 468 28.33 -12.95 12.05
C GLN A 468 27.21 -13.88 12.50
N TYR A 469 26.79 -13.75 13.74
CA TYR A 469 25.70 -14.51 14.32
C TYR A 469 24.81 -13.57 15.12
N THR A 470 23.52 -13.58 14.82
CA THR A 470 22.50 -12.85 15.56
C THR A 470 21.51 -13.84 16.14
N TYR A 471 21.29 -13.74 17.45
CA TYR A 471 20.13 -14.30 18.11
C TYR A 471 19.13 -13.20 18.39
N SER A 472 17.92 -13.26 17.82
CA SER A 472 16.89 -12.23 18.04
C SER A 472 15.51 -12.81 18.31
N ILE A 473 14.67 -12.05 19.00
CA ILE A 473 13.25 -12.35 19.12
C ILE A 473 12.49 -11.05 18.90
N ALA A 474 11.59 -11.03 17.92
CA ALA A 474 10.67 -9.95 17.61
C ALA A 474 9.23 -10.40 17.87
N LYS A 475 8.49 -9.56 18.59
CA LYS A 475 7.08 -9.74 18.89
C LYS A 475 6.31 -8.47 18.64
N ALA A 476 5.07 -8.60 18.20
CA ALA A 476 4.14 -7.48 18.00
C ALA A 476 2.71 -7.96 18.28
N ASN A 477 1.82 -7.05 18.64
CA ASN A 477 0.40 -7.37 18.84
C ASN A 477 -0.40 -7.42 17.53
N SER A 478 0.10 -6.76 16.48
CA SER A 478 -0.42 -6.75 15.11
C SER A 478 0.72 -6.88 14.11
N GLU A 479 0.43 -7.39 12.90
CA GLU A 479 1.46 -7.59 11.86
C GLU A 479 1.74 -6.31 11.06
N TYR A 480 0.69 -5.55 10.75
CA TYR A 480 0.70 -4.25 10.08
C TYR A 480 -0.70 -3.62 10.20
N ALA A 481 -0.81 -2.30 10.02
CA ALA A 481 -2.06 -1.57 10.22
C ALA A 481 -3.24 -2.18 9.43
N TRP A 482 -3.04 -2.50 8.16
CA TRP A 482 -4.07 -3.03 7.25
C TRP A 482 -4.49 -4.49 7.55
N ALA A 483 -3.73 -5.22 8.37
CA ALA A 483 -4.06 -6.60 8.74
C ALA A 483 -5.33 -6.67 9.60
N SER A 484 -5.70 -5.58 10.29
CA SER A 484 -6.92 -5.51 11.09
C SER A 484 -8.18 -5.29 10.26
N ILE A 485 -8.07 -4.94 8.98
CA ILE A 485 -9.19 -4.68 8.07
C ILE A 485 -9.86 -5.99 7.65
N SER A 486 -9.07 -7.03 7.38
CA SER A 486 -9.55 -8.36 6.96
C SER A 486 -9.72 -9.37 8.13
N GLY A 487 -9.59 -8.92 9.38
CA GLY A 487 -9.42 -9.80 10.55
C GLY A 487 -10.73 -10.31 11.16
N GLN A 488 -10.77 -11.60 11.52
CA GLN A 488 -11.82 -12.16 12.37
C GLN A 488 -11.66 -11.66 13.81
N TYR A 489 -12.65 -10.91 14.31
CA TYR A 489 -12.68 -10.41 15.69
C TYR A 489 -12.72 -11.54 16.69
N VAL A 490 -11.75 -11.54 17.59
CA VAL A 490 -11.79 -12.34 18.81
C VAL A 490 -11.72 -11.36 19.97
N ASP A 491 -12.73 -11.35 20.81
CA ASP A 491 -12.76 -10.59 22.07
C ASP A 491 -11.72 -11.17 23.03
N ALA A 492 -10.47 -10.76 22.83
CA ALA A 492 -9.32 -11.14 23.62
C ALA A 492 -8.46 -9.90 23.85
N PRO A 493 -7.87 -9.73 25.05
CA PRO A 493 -6.90 -8.68 25.29
C PRO A 493 -5.79 -8.73 24.23
N SER A 494 -5.38 -7.57 23.72
CA SER A 494 -4.23 -7.45 22.83
C SER A 494 -3.02 -8.15 23.46
N GLN A 495 -2.35 -9.03 22.72
CA GLN A 495 -1.22 -9.82 23.19
C GLN A 495 -0.09 -9.77 22.17
N GLU A 496 1.15 -9.62 22.65
CA GLU A 496 2.33 -9.76 21.80
C GLU A 496 2.50 -11.20 21.31
N ARG A 497 2.55 -11.37 19.99
CA ARG A 497 2.81 -12.65 19.31
C ARG A 497 4.09 -12.53 18.48
N LEU A 498 4.63 -13.65 18.03
CA LEU A 498 5.81 -13.62 17.16
C LEU A 498 5.48 -12.86 15.87
N ALA A 499 6.35 -11.92 15.49
CA ALA A 499 6.21 -11.23 14.22
C ALA A 499 6.52 -12.18 13.05
N TYR A 500 5.87 -12.03 11.90
CA TYR A 500 6.08 -12.90 10.73
C TYR A 500 7.53 -12.86 10.20
N TYR A 501 8.21 -11.72 10.38
CA TYR A 501 9.61 -11.52 10.01
C TYR A 501 10.61 -11.97 11.08
N ASP A 502 10.16 -12.48 12.23
CA ASP A 502 11.06 -12.94 13.28
C ASP A 502 11.95 -14.10 12.81
N ARG A 503 13.26 -13.98 13.01
CA ARG A 503 14.26 -15.00 12.68
C ARG A 503 15.18 -15.20 13.89
N PRO A 504 14.97 -16.26 14.69
CA PRO A 504 15.69 -16.42 15.94
C PRO A 504 17.18 -16.60 15.83
N HIS A 505 17.63 -17.32 14.82
CA HIS A 505 19.04 -17.51 14.53
C HIS A 505 19.30 -17.09 13.10
N ASP A 506 20.21 -16.13 12.94
CA ASP A 506 20.77 -15.71 11.67
C ASP A 506 22.30 -15.84 11.76
N LEU A 507 22.90 -16.48 10.77
CA LEU A 507 24.32 -16.77 10.70
C LEU A 507 24.80 -16.49 9.29
N THR A 508 25.75 -15.57 9.17
CA THR A 508 26.49 -15.33 7.94
C THR A 508 27.96 -15.58 8.17
N TYR A 509 28.56 -16.42 7.34
CA TYR A 509 29.99 -16.68 7.36
C TYR A 509 30.56 -16.39 5.98
N TYR A 510 31.61 -15.58 5.94
CA TYR A 510 32.41 -15.44 4.74
C TYR A 510 33.87 -15.74 5.01
N MET A 511 34.52 -16.27 3.99
CA MET A 511 35.94 -16.55 3.99
C MET A 511 36.48 -16.26 2.61
N TYR A 512 37.64 -15.62 2.55
CA TYR A 512 38.42 -15.47 1.33
C TYR A 512 39.86 -15.93 1.59
N THR A 513 40.46 -16.58 0.60
CA THR A 513 41.84 -17.05 0.68
C THR A 513 42.47 -17.08 -0.71
N MET A 514 43.80 -17.13 -0.76
CA MET A 514 44.56 -17.35 -1.98
C MET A 514 45.10 -18.78 -2.01
N LEU A 515 44.59 -19.58 -2.94
CA LEU A 515 45.07 -20.92 -3.22
C LEU A 515 46.37 -20.88 -4.07
N PRO A 516 47.12 -22.00 -4.14
CA PRO A 516 48.25 -22.13 -5.05
C PRO A 516 47.90 -21.74 -6.50
N LEU A 517 48.91 -21.36 -7.29
CA LEU A 517 48.78 -20.92 -8.68
C LEU A 517 48.02 -19.59 -8.88
N GLY A 518 47.89 -18.79 -7.82
CA GLY A 518 47.29 -17.46 -7.88
C GLY A 518 45.76 -17.46 -8.02
N ILE A 519 45.10 -18.52 -7.55
CA ILE A 519 43.65 -18.64 -7.58
C ILE A 519 43.10 -18.06 -6.28
N ASN A 520 42.26 -17.04 -6.36
CA ASN A 520 41.49 -16.57 -5.21
C ASN A 520 40.27 -17.48 -5.03
N ALA A 521 40.00 -17.88 -3.79
CA ALA A 521 38.84 -18.67 -3.43
C ALA A 521 38.05 -17.94 -2.34
N GLY A 522 36.73 -17.93 -2.48
CA GLY A 522 35.79 -17.38 -1.52
C GLY A 522 34.71 -18.39 -1.16
N VAL A 523 34.29 -18.38 0.10
CA VAL A 523 33.13 -19.11 0.61
C VAL A 523 32.18 -18.10 1.22
N THR A 524 30.89 -18.24 0.93
CA THR A 524 29.82 -17.57 1.69
C THR A 524 28.83 -18.61 2.16
N ALA A 525 28.55 -18.67 3.44
CA ALA A 525 27.59 -19.57 4.03
C ALA A 525 26.53 -18.78 4.82
N PHE A 526 25.28 -19.16 4.64
CA PHE A 526 24.12 -18.55 5.27
C PHE A 526 23.32 -19.62 6.00
N TYR A 527 22.85 -19.30 7.19
CA TYR A 527 21.84 -20.06 7.90
C TYR A 527 20.86 -19.10 8.57
N MET A 528 19.58 -19.28 8.30
CA MET A 528 18.50 -18.49 8.87
C MET A 528 17.40 -19.42 9.35
N SER A 529 16.91 -19.19 10.57
CA SER A 529 15.77 -19.94 11.11
C SER A 529 14.52 -19.75 10.25
N GLY A 530 13.63 -20.73 10.23
CA GLY A 530 12.37 -20.62 9.50
C GLY A 530 11.47 -19.53 10.07
N TYR A 531 10.67 -18.94 9.19
CA TYR A 531 9.72 -17.89 9.54
C TYR A 531 8.55 -18.44 10.36
N PRO A 532 8.02 -17.67 11.33
CA PRO A 532 6.75 -17.98 11.97
C PRO A 532 5.59 -17.98 10.99
N TYR A 533 4.66 -18.91 11.15
CA TYR A 533 3.41 -18.94 10.40
C TYR A 533 2.26 -19.37 11.31
N THR A 534 1.04 -18.98 10.93
CA THR A 534 -0.19 -19.39 11.62
C THR A 534 -0.63 -20.75 11.09
N PRO A 535 -0.66 -21.80 11.92
CA PRO A 535 -1.09 -23.12 11.46
C PRO A 535 -2.60 -23.16 11.22
N VAL A 536 -3.00 -24.03 10.30
CA VAL A 536 -4.42 -24.36 10.10
C VAL A 536 -4.85 -25.40 11.13
N ILE A 537 -5.99 -25.15 11.78
CA ILE A 537 -6.70 -26.07 12.68
C ILE A 537 -8.05 -26.47 12.07
N PHE A 538 -8.51 -27.68 12.38
CA PHE A 538 -9.81 -28.16 11.92
C PHE A 538 -10.90 -27.80 12.92
N ARG A 539 -11.88 -27.01 12.49
CA ARG A 539 -13.11 -26.74 13.25
C ARG A 539 -14.22 -27.64 12.70
N GLY A 540 -14.25 -28.89 13.15
CA GLY A 540 -15.09 -29.92 12.54
C GLY A 540 -14.42 -30.48 11.29
N LYS A 541 -15.04 -30.32 10.11
CA LYS A 541 -14.48 -30.79 8.83
C LYS A 541 -13.71 -29.71 8.06
N ASP A 542 -13.97 -28.43 8.37
CA ASP A 542 -13.41 -27.33 7.59
C ASP A 542 -12.10 -26.83 8.23
N PRO A 543 -11.03 -26.67 7.42
CA PRO A 543 -9.79 -26.06 7.86
C PRO A 543 -9.99 -24.56 8.06
N ALA A 544 -9.51 -24.04 9.19
CA ALA A 544 -9.47 -22.60 9.46
C ALA A 544 -8.11 -22.24 10.09
N PRO A 545 -7.56 -21.04 9.81
CA PRO A 545 -6.34 -20.58 10.48
C PRO A 545 -6.56 -20.51 12.00
N ASP A 546 -5.53 -20.85 12.79
CA ASP A 546 -5.55 -20.71 14.24
C ASP A 546 -5.39 -19.24 14.65
N SER A 547 -6.45 -18.45 14.45
CA SER A 547 -6.50 -17.02 14.79
C SER A 547 -6.25 -16.73 16.28
N ARG A 548 -6.38 -17.73 17.17
CA ARG A 548 -6.05 -17.58 18.58
C ARG A 548 -4.54 -17.59 18.80
N ASN A 549 -3.82 -18.46 18.09
CA ASN A 549 -2.37 -18.64 18.19
C ASN A 549 -1.67 -18.29 16.86
N LEU A 550 -1.78 -17.02 16.46
CA LEU A 550 -1.07 -16.50 15.28
C LEU A 550 0.44 -16.72 15.42
N ASN A 551 1.09 -17.06 14.31
CA ASN A 551 2.55 -17.24 14.21
C ASN A 551 3.13 -18.21 15.26
N SER A 552 2.36 -19.23 15.64
CA SER A 552 2.73 -20.18 16.70
C SER A 552 3.66 -21.32 16.25
N LYS A 553 3.78 -21.59 14.95
CA LYS A 553 4.71 -22.59 14.38
C LYS A 553 5.75 -21.91 13.49
N ARG A 554 6.84 -22.63 13.17
CA ARG A 554 7.90 -22.16 12.27
C ARG A 554 8.10 -23.09 11.10
N GLY A 555 8.35 -22.50 9.94
CA GLY A 555 8.72 -23.23 8.73
C GLY A 555 10.14 -23.83 8.79
N PRO A 556 10.58 -24.50 7.73
CA PRO A 556 11.94 -25.01 7.59
C PRO A 556 12.98 -23.88 7.61
N SER A 557 14.19 -24.17 8.10
CA SER A 557 15.30 -23.20 8.04
C SER A 557 15.86 -23.06 6.63
N TYR A 558 16.32 -21.86 6.32
CA TYR A 558 17.07 -21.56 5.11
C TYR A 558 18.56 -21.79 5.36
N ARG A 559 19.23 -22.49 4.45
CA ARG A 559 20.68 -22.72 4.52
C ARG A 559 21.27 -22.79 3.12
N ASN A 560 22.38 -22.10 2.92
CA ASN A 560 23.01 -22.01 1.62
C ASN A 560 24.51 -21.82 1.76
N VAL A 561 25.28 -22.48 0.89
CA VAL A 561 26.73 -22.31 0.83
C VAL A 561 27.14 -22.14 -0.61
N ASN A 562 27.85 -21.05 -0.88
CA ASN A 562 28.37 -20.71 -2.20
C ASN A 562 29.88 -20.68 -2.19
N LEU A 563 30.47 -21.06 -3.32
CA LEU A 563 31.89 -20.95 -3.58
C LEU A 563 32.13 -20.02 -4.75
N THR A 564 33.21 -19.25 -4.66
CA THR A 564 33.71 -18.45 -5.77
C THR A 564 35.18 -18.75 -5.96
N PHE A 565 35.59 -18.92 -7.21
CA PHE A 565 36.98 -19.04 -7.60
C PHE A 565 37.27 -17.97 -8.65
N SER A 566 38.39 -17.27 -8.53
CA SER A 566 38.83 -16.34 -9.57
C SER A 566 40.33 -16.38 -9.76
N LYS A 567 40.77 -16.25 -11.01
CA LYS A 567 42.18 -16.15 -11.37
C LYS A 567 42.37 -14.94 -12.27
N TYR A 568 43.29 -14.07 -11.87
CA TYR A 568 43.70 -12.92 -12.65
C TYR A 568 44.98 -13.24 -13.43
N PHE A 569 45.04 -12.79 -14.68
CA PHE A 569 46.28 -12.76 -15.44
C PHE A 569 46.31 -11.53 -16.34
N GLN A 570 47.52 -11.12 -16.70
CA GLN A 570 47.76 -10.02 -17.62
C GLN A 570 48.28 -10.58 -18.93
N THR A 571 47.68 -10.19 -20.04
CA THR A 571 48.17 -10.49 -21.39
C THR A 571 47.76 -9.37 -22.34
N LEU A 572 48.58 -9.10 -23.37
CA LEU A 572 48.31 -8.08 -24.38
C LEU A 572 48.01 -6.67 -23.83
N GLY A 573 48.58 -6.29 -22.68
CA GLY A 573 48.33 -4.98 -22.05
C GLY A 573 46.97 -4.85 -21.34
N HIS A 574 46.16 -5.91 -21.31
CA HIS A 574 44.87 -5.96 -20.64
C HIS A 574 44.89 -6.89 -19.43
N ARG A 575 43.99 -6.65 -18.47
CA ARG A 575 43.78 -7.53 -17.31
C ARG A 575 42.57 -8.40 -17.57
N PHE A 576 42.76 -9.72 -17.49
CA PHE A 576 41.70 -10.71 -17.61
C PHE A 576 41.43 -11.33 -16.25
N SER A 577 40.16 -11.61 -15.97
CA SER A 577 39.77 -12.50 -14.87
C SER A 577 38.91 -13.63 -15.37
N LEU A 578 39.30 -14.85 -15.02
CA LEU A 578 38.49 -16.05 -15.18
C LEU A 578 37.90 -16.37 -13.82
N GLY A 579 36.60 -16.62 -13.76
CA GLY A 579 35.97 -17.01 -12.51
C GLY A 579 34.92 -18.10 -12.66
N LEU A 580 34.69 -18.76 -11.55
CA LEU A 580 33.71 -19.83 -11.38
C LEU A 580 32.95 -19.56 -10.08
N ASN A 581 31.66 -19.28 -10.17
CA ASN A 581 30.77 -19.19 -9.03
C ASN A 581 29.93 -20.46 -8.98
N VAL A 582 29.91 -21.12 -7.83
CA VAL A 582 29.06 -22.28 -7.55
C VAL A 582 28.10 -21.87 -6.44
N PHE A 583 26.86 -21.59 -6.81
CA PHE A 583 25.80 -21.26 -5.87
C PHE A 583 25.13 -22.55 -5.38
N ASN A 584 24.81 -22.62 -4.09
CA ASN A 584 24.17 -23.78 -3.47
C ASN A 584 24.95 -25.09 -3.71
N ILE A 585 26.20 -25.16 -3.23
CA ILE A 585 27.11 -26.30 -3.46
C ILE A 585 26.49 -27.66 -3.08
N PHE A 586 25.67 -27.67 -2.03
CA PHE A 586 25.00 -28.84 -1.48
C PHE A 586 23.68 -29.19 -2.18
N ASP A 587 23.26 -28.40 -3.17
CA ASP A 587 22.01 -28.57 -3.92
C ASP A 587 20.77 -28.68 -2.99
N ILE A 588 20.75 -27.87 -1.93
CA ILE A 588 19.68 -27.86 -0.94
C ILE A 588 18.51 -27.06 -1.51
N ARG A 589 17.33 -27.68 -1.59
CA ARG A 589 16.06 -27.02 -1.91
C ARG A 589 15.46 -26.41 -0.65
N ASN A 590 15.82 -25.17 -0.34
CA ASN A 590 15.23 -24.43 0.77
C ASN A 590 13.77 -24.05 0.48
N ALA A 591 12.93 -24.03 1.52
CA ALA A 591 11.56 -23.55 1.43
C ALA A 591 11.53 -22.00 1.36
N ILE A 592 10.94 -21.46 0.30
CA ILE A 592 10.61 -20.04 0.15
C ILE A 592 9.22 -19.78 0.74
N ASP A 593 8.27 -20.67 0.45
CA ASP A 593 6.88 -20.61 0.91
C ASP A 593 6.43 -22.00 1.39
N ILE A 594 5.40 -22.08 2.23
CA ILE A 594 4.92 -23.33 2.83
C ILE A 594 3.40 -23.46 2.75
N TYR A 595 2.91 -24.69 2.89
CA TYR A 595 1.51 -24.93 3.21
C TYR A 595 1.29 -24.84 4.72
N GLU A 596 0.44 -23.93 5.16
CA GLU A 596 0.15 -23.68 6.59
C GLU A 596 -0.41 -24.91 7.33
N MET A 597 -0.99 -25.87 6.62
CA MET A 597 -1.51 -27.10 7.22
C MET A 597 -0.40 -28.03 7.70
N THR A 598 0.68 -28.18 6.93
CA THR A 598 1.77 -29.12 7.22
C THR A 598 3.06 -28.43 7.66
N GLY A 599 3.20 -27.14 7.35
CA GLY A 599 4.44 -26.38 7.49
C GLY A 599 5.51 -26.73 6.46
N LYS A 600 5.17 -27.45 5.39
CA LYS A 600 6.11 -27.92 4.37
C LYS A 600 5.85 -27.24 3.02
N PRO A 601 6.89 -27.05 2.19
CA PRO A 601 6.76 -26.48 0.85
C PRO A 601 6.11 -27.42 -0.16
N ASP A 602 6.27 -28.73 0.03
CA ASP A 602 5.97 -29.81 -0.95
C ASP A 602 4.75 -30.67 -0.57
N ASP A 603 4.12 -30.41 0.58
CA ASP A 603 3.02 -31.22 1.09
C ASP A 603 1.89 -30.30 1.56
N PRO A 604 0.79 -30.13 0.80
CA PRO A 604 -0.35 -29.33 1.24
C PRO A 604 -1.12 -29.95 2.41
N GLY A 605 -0.96 -31.23 2.69
CA GLY A 605 -1.71 -31.96 3.70
C GLY A 605 -2.86 -32.78 3.12
N THR A 606 -3.31 -33.77 3.91
CA THR A 606 -4.27 -34.80 3.48
C THR A 606 -5.63 -34.23 3.08
N TYR A 607 -6.07 -33.14 3.69
CA TYR A 607 -7.35 -32.50 3.33
C TYR A 607 -7.40 -32.09 1.85
N TYR A 608 -6.30 -31.54 1.32
CA TYR A 608 -6.22 -31.07 -0.05
C TYR A 608 -5.89 -32.20 -1.04
N THR A 609 -5.17 -33.25 -0.60
CA THR A 609 -4.75 -34.35 -1.49
C THR A 609 -5.74 -35.51 -1.56
N ASN A 610 -6.65 -35.65 -0.59
CA ASN A 610 -7.62 -36.76 -0.53
C ASN A 610 -8.59 -36.83 -1.72
N TYR A 611 -8.83 -35.71 -2.42
CA TYR A 611 -9.82 -35.62 -3.51
C TYR A 611 -9.22 -35.22 -4.87
N VAL A 612 -7.89 -35.11 -4.97
CA VAL A 612 -7.20 -34.68 -6.20
C VAL A 612 -6.51 -35.89 -6.85
N GLY A 613 -7.14 -36.49 -7.86
CA GLY A 613 -6.60 -37.64 -8.62
C GLY A 613 -7.67 -38.36 -9.46
N LEU A 614 -7.26 -39.17 -10.45
CA LEU A 614 -8.18 -40.03 -11.22
C LEU A 614 -8.66 -41.22 -10.37
N PRO A 615 -9.95 -41.64 -10.47
CA PRO A 615 -10.50 -42.73 -9.67
C PRO A 615 -9.97 -44.11 -10.10
N GLY A 616 -9.47 -44.90 -9.15
CA GLY A 616 -9.01 -46.27 -9.38
C GLY A 616 -8.82 -47.08 -8.08
N THR A 617 -9.91 -47.71 -7.63
CA THR A 617 -10.03 -48.72 -6.56
C THR A 617 -9.42 -48.42 -5.19
N ASP A 618 -10.31 -48.04 -4.27
CA ASP A 618 -10.19 -48.20 -2.81
C ASP A 618 -9.81 -49.64 -2.47
N PRO A 619 -9.01 -49.81 -1.42
CA PRO A 619 -9.22 -50.99 -0.62
C PRO A 619 -9.46 -50.55 0.84
N ASN A 620 -10.52 -51.08 1.42
CA ASN A 620 -10.34 -51.79 2.67
C ASN A 620 -9.45 -53.03 2.36
N GLY A 621 -8.15 -52.93 2.06
CA GLY A 621 -7.07 -52.18 2.72
C GLY A 621 -6.38 -50.94 2.09
N ALA A 622 -6.24 -49.94 2.96
CA ALA A 622 -6.04 -48.53 2.74
C ALA A 622 -5.01 -48.10 1.67
N GLY A 623 -5.44 -47.22 0.77
CA GLY A 623 -4.60 -46.50 -0.18
C GLY A 623 -5.14 -45.11 -0.47
N VAL A 624 -4.71 -44.10 0.31
CA VAL A 624 -4.75 -42.70 -0.14
C VAL A 624 -3.59 -42.54 -1.12
N PHE A 625 -3.83 -42.74 -2.42
CA PHE A 625 -2.82 -42.55 -3.46
C PHE A 625 -3.35 -41.61 -4.53
N ALA A 626 -3.20 -40.32 -4.26
CA ALA A 626 -2.97 -39.37 -5.32
C ALA A 626 -1.47 -39.46 -5.66
N ASN A 627 -1.11 -39.92 -6.86
CA ASN A 627 0.12 -39.37 -7.44
C ASN A 627 -0.08 -37.86 -7.42
N LEU A 628 0.88 -37.09 -6.88
CA LEU A 628 0.89 -35.63 -7.04
C LEU A 628 0.79 -35.38 -8.54
N SER A 629 -0.43 -35.13 -9.00
CA SER A 629 -0.68 -34.55 -10.31
C SER A 629 0.11 -33.24 -10.31
N SER A 630 0.62 -32.84 -11.48
CA SER A 630 1.19 -31.51 -11.73
C SER A 630 0.09 -30.42 -11.66
N ALA A 631 -0.74 -30.48 -10.62
CA ALA A 631 -1.96 -29.73 -10.38
C ALA A 631 -1.67 -28.53 -9.47
N TYR A 632 -2.71 -27.77 -9.13
CA TYR A 632 -2.70 -26.54 -8.30
C TYR A 632 -1.80 -26.57 -7.04
N TYR A 633 -1.58 -27.76 -6.46
CA TYR A 633 -0.75 -27.95 -5.25
C TYR A 633 0.72 -28.31 -5.52
N ASP A 634 1.09 -28.69 -6.74
CA ASP A 634 2.49 -28.81 -7.15
C ASP A 634 3.03 -27.43 -7.51
N ARG A 635 3.67 -26.77 -6.54
CA ARG A 635 4.17 -25.40 -6.66
C ARG A 635 5.69 -25.39 -6.53
N PRO A 636 6.44 -25.74 -7.60
CA PRO A 636 7.90 -25.83 -7.54
C PRO A 636 8.57 -24.50 -7.15
N TRP A 637 7.91 -23.35 -7.37
CA TRP A 637 8.38 -22.02 -6.94
C TRP A 637 8.33 -21.80 -5.42
N ARG A 638 7.72 -22.70 -4.64
CA ARG A 638 7.83 -22.70 -3.17
C ARG A 638 9.19 -23.17 -2.68
N LEU A 639 9.99 -23.76 -3.55
CA LEU A 639 11.35 -24.18 -3.28
C LEU A 639 12.34 -23.29 -4.03
N SER A 640 13.48 -23.03 -3.38
CA SER A 640 14.60 -22.33 -4.02
C SER A 640 15.17 -23.08 -5.22
N SER A 641 15.84 -22.31 -6.07
CA SER A 641 16.55 -22.82 -7.25
C SER A 641 17.59 -23.89 -6.88
N PRO A 642 17.86 -24.83 -7.80
CA PRO A 642 18.91 -25.82 -7.59
C PRO A 642 20.29 -25.17 -7.58
N ARG A 643 21.32 -25.98 -7.36
CA ARG A 643 22.70 -25.59 -7.61
C ARG A 643 22.87 -24.96 -8.99
N GLU A 644 23.51 -23.80 -9.00
CA GLU A 644 23.84 -23.04 -10.20
C GLU A 644 25.37 -22.90 -10.30
N ILE A 645 25.92 -23.11 -11.50
CA ILE A 645 27.36 -23.04 -11.75
C ILE A 645 27.59 -22.06 -12.88
N ASN A 646 28.17 -20.92 -12.55
CA ASN A 646 28.41 -19.82 -13.48
C ASN A 646 29.89 -19.67 -13.74
N PHE A 647 30.28 -19.87 -15.00
CA PHE A 647 31.60 -19.52 -15.49
C PHE A 647 31.55 -18.12 -16.10
N PHE A 648 32.52 -17.28 -15.75
CA PHE A 648 32.61 -15.94 -16.32
C PHE A 648 34.04 -15.58 -16.73
N ILE A 649 34.13 -14.72 -17.74
CA ILE A 649 35.35 -14.04 -18.16
C ILE A 649 35.08 -12.55 -18.09
N ARG A 650 35.91 -11.81 -17.36
CA ARG A 650 35.87 -10.34 -17.34
C ARG A 650 37.16 -9.80 -17.95
N ILE A 651 37.01 -8.79 -18.80
CA ILE A 651 38.10 -8.08 -19.45
C ILE A 651 38.05 -6.64 -18.95
N ASP A 652 39.10 -6.23 -18.23
CA ASP A 652 39.27 -4.84 -17.82
C ASP A 652 40.19 -4.16 -18.83
N PHE A 653 39.63 -3.24 -19.61
CA PHE A 653 40.38 -2.37 -20.50
C PHE A 653 40.98 -1.22 -19.68
N ASN A 654 42.29 -0.98 -19.84
CA ASN A 654 42.96 0.20 -19.29
C ASN A 654 42.81 1.38 -20.23
#